data_AF-A0A3D1QBJ4-F1
#
_entry.id   AF-A0A3D1QBJ4-F1
#
_cell.length_a   1.000
_cell.length_b   1.000
_cell.length_c   1.000
_cell.angle_alpha   90.00
_cell.angle_beta   90.00
_cell.angle_gamma   90.00
#
_symmetry.space_group_name_H-M   'P 1'
#
loop_
_entity.id
_entity.type
_entity.pdbx_description
1 polymer ?
#
loop_
_entity_poly.entity_id
_entity_poly.type
_entity_poly.pdbx_seq_one_letter_code
_entity_poly.pdbx_strand_id
1 'polypeptide(L)'
;MQVQLANHAGFCAGVKRAVRIAAEACFPDGCFTLGPLVHNQAVVEQLAQQGIDPVNNVDQLQPGQKLVIRSHGCSPQVIDRARHRDIVVVDATCPRVARIQQLVAELDEQGYNVVIFGDAEHPEVQGILGWCEAARVVKDRFEAELLPGMDKVGVVSQTTKESRDYYRAVEGILPKASELRVFNTICSATANRIKEARELSGRVDLMIVIGDAHSSNTATLVKECLNTGVTTYRVQRASEIQPDWFQNAAKVGITAGASTPDWIIKEVMSRLTGYDEEREDQNQAGEKPGNEESFAKLEAEMAGLATPSRGEVIKGTVVQVLDDEVMVDVGGKSEGVIPLREMSLKDVGSARELVQVGDEIEVLVLKWDDDGTILLSKKKVDFKKTLDELEIAFNEKRPVQGTVVESVKGGLLADVGVVGFLPASHVDDGYVKNLDDYIGQTMLFNIIEFNRNKRRGSQVVLSRRELVLEEKNRQKAEFWQNIAEGQTRTGIVKRIVDYGAFIDLGGYEGLLHVSELDHRRVEHPADILSEGNEIEVYILGLDRDKERVSLSRKKLLKSPWELALEKYHQGDIVEGTVVRIAPFGAFVELDPGVDGLVHISQLADYRVEKPEDVVKAGDRVMVKIISIDPNEKRIGLSVKEAKNELDQADVDQYLESQPADDI
;
A
#
# COMPACT_ATOMS: atom_id res chain seq x y z
N MET A 1 9.76 -0.46 35.49
CA MET A 1 8.54 0.34 35.25
C MET A 1 7.95 -0.04 33.89
N GLN A 2 6.64 -0.26 33.74
CA GLN A 2 6.08 -0.65 32.42
C GLN A 2 5.72 0.60 31.60
N VAL A 3 6.41 0.81 30.49
CA VAL A 3 6.16 1.93 29.55
C VAL A 3 5.29 1.46 28.38
N GLN A 4 4.22 2.18 28.07
CA GLN A 4 3.30 1.89 26.96
C GLN A 4 3.16 3.11 26.05
N LEU A 5 3.39 2.94 24.75
CA LEU A 5 3.24 3.99 23.75
C LEU A 5 1.87 3.87 23.05
N ALA A 6 1.17 5.00 22.85
CA ALA A 6 -0.05 5.03 22.04
C ALA A 6 0.26 4.73 20.56
N ASN A 7 -0.56 3.90 19.91
CA ASN A 7 -0.29 3.44 18.54
C ASN A 7 -0.25 4.59 17.51
N HIS A 8 -1.07 5.64 17.72
CA HIS A 8 -1.13 6.81 16.84
C HIS A 8 -0.29 7.99 17.33
N ALA A 9 0.75 7.75 18.14
CA ALA A 9 1.68 8.79 18.58
C ALA A 9 2.56 9.30 17.41
N GLY A 10 2.80 10.60 17.38
CA GLY A 10 3.75 11.24 16.44
C GLY A 10 3.12 11.82 15.19
N PHE A 11 3.95 12.07 14.17
CA PHE A 11 3.55 12.78 12.95
C PHE A 11 2.33 12.16 12.27
N CYS A 12 1.33 13.00 11.94
CA CYS A 12 0.24 12.55 11.08
C CYS A 12 0.70 12.36 9.63
N ALA A 13 -0.05 11.61 8.82
CA ALA A 13 0.29 11.35 7.42
C ALA A 13 0.46 12.64 6.59
N GLY A 14 -0.32 13.68 6.87
CA GLY A 14 -0.19 14.99 6.22
C GLY A 14 1.14 15.68 6.53
N VAL A 15 1.58 15.62 7.79
CA VAL A 15 2.87 16.19 8.22
C VAL A 15 4.04 15.37 7.65
N LYS A 16 3.98 14.03 7.71
CA LYS A 16 5.01 13.16 7.11
C LYS A 16 5.16 13.45 5.62
N ARG A 17 4.05 13.62 4.90
CA ARG A 17 4.04 14.01 3.49
C ARG A 17 4.67 15.38 3.27
N ALA A 18 4.33 16.38 4.08
CA ALA A 18 4.83 17.73 3.91
C ALA A 18 6.36 17.81 4.13
N VAL A 19 6.86 17.15 5.17
CA VAL A 19 8.32 17.05 5.44
C VAL A 19 9.05 16.35 4.30
N ARG A 20 8.50 15.25 3.76
CA ARG A 20 9.09 14.54 2.63
C ARG A 20 9.13 15.40 1.37
N ILE A 21 8.03 16.07 1.02
CA ILE A 21 7.95 16.96 -0.15
C ILE A 21 8.94 18.11 -0.03
N ALA A 22 9.07 18.70 1.17
CA ALA A 22 10.07 19.72 1.42
C ALA A 22 11.48 19.14 1.19
N ALA A 23 11.83 18.03 1.84
CA ALA A 23 13.15 17.42 1.68
C ALA A 23 13.49 17.08 0.20
N GLU A 24 12.53 16.55 -0.57
CA GLU A 24 12.71 16.22 -1.99
C GLU A 24 12.84 17.47 -2.87
N ALA A 25 12.04 18.51 -2.62
CA ALA A 25 12.05 19.74 -3.42
C ALA A 25 13.30 20.59 -3.21
N CYS A 26 13.90 20.50 -2.02
CA CYS A 26 15.01 21.33 -1.55
C CYS A 26 16.38 20.67 -1.74
N PHE A 27 16.45 19.54 -2.46
CA PHE A 27 17.71 18.94 -2.87
C PHE A 27 17.92 19.12 -4.38
N PRO A 28 19.12 19.55 -4.86
CA PRO A 28 20.30 20.00 -4.10
C PRO A 28 20.26 21.47 -3.67
N ASP A 29 19.32 22.26 -4.20
CA ASP A 29 19.21 23.70 -3.92
C ASP A 29 18.26 23.98 -2.75
N GLY A 30 18.71 24.81 -1.79
CA GLY A 30 17.90 25.23 -0.64
C GLY A 30 16.56 25.87 -1.02
N CYS A 31 15.63 25.90 -0.08
CA CYS A 31 14.27 26.36 -0.29
C CYS A 31 13.71 27.10 0.92
N PHE A 32 12.55 27.74 0.72
CA PHE A 32 11.87 28.46 1.77
C PHE A 32 10.47 27.88 2.01
N THR A 33 10.01 27.89 3.26
CA THR A 33 8.66 27.47 3.63
C THR A 33 7.83 28.68 4.04
N LEU A 34 6.54 28.72 3.69
CA LEU A 34 5.67 29.81 4.14
C LEU A 34 5.26 29.58 5.60
N GLY A 35 6.01 30.20 6.52
CA GLY A 35 5.98 29.94 7.94
C GLY A 35 6.57 28.56 8.30
N PRO A 36 6.54 28.17 9.58
CA PRO A 36 7.06 26.87 9.99
C PRO A 36 6.26 25.74 9.33
N LEU A 37 6.96 24.79 8.71
CA LEU A 37 6.36 23.64 8.02
C LEU A 37 5.53 22.76 8.97
N VAL A 38 6.01 22.67 10.22
CA VAL A 38 5.36 21.97 11.34
C VAL A 38 5.45 22.83 12.59
N HIS A 39 4.44 22.72 13.47
CA HIS A 39 4.44 23.39 14.78
C HIS A 39 5.26 22.60 15.80
N ASN A 40 6.57 22.48 15.55
CA ASN A 40 7.55 21.90 16.45
C ASN A 40 8.92 22.55 16.19
N GLN A 41 9.40 23.31 17.17
CA GLN A 41 10.62 24.10 17.04
C GLN A 41 11.85 23.25 16.70
N ALA A 42 11.99 22.06 17.32
CA ALA A 42 13.14 21.19 17.08
C ALA A 42 13.18 20.67 15.63
N VAL A 43 12.01 20.43 15.03
CA VAL A 43 11.93 20.03 13.62
C VAL A 43 12.23 21.21 12.70
N VAL A 44 11.76 22.41 13.04
CA VAL A 44 12.06 23.63 12.26
C VAL A 44 13.57 23.91 12.25
N GLU A 45 14.25 23.77 13.39
CA GLU A 45 15.70 23.93 13.49
C GLU A 45 16.45 22.88 12.66
N GLN A 46 16.00 21.62 12.70
CA GLN A 46 16.58 20.55 11.88
C GLN A 46 16.41 20.82 10.37
N LEU A 47 15.24 21.32 9.96
CA LEU A 47 14.97 21.66 8.56
C LEU A 47 15.81 22.86 8.10
N ALA A 48 15.99 23.87 8.96
CA ALA A 48 16.86 25.01 8.68
C ALA A 48 18.32 24.58 8.46
N GLN A 49 18.83 23.61 9.25
CA GLN A 49 20.16 23.02 9.04
C GLN A 49 20.30 22.29 7.69
N GLN A 50 19.19 21.85 7.11
CA GLN A 50 19.12 21.23 5.78
C GLN A 50 18.88 22.24 4.65
N GLY A 51 18.88 23.54 4.95
CA GLY A 51 18.64 24.62 3.97
C GLY A 51 17.16 24.87 3.66
N ILE A 52 16.26 24.53 4.59
CA ILE A 52 14.82 24.74 4.50
C ILE A 52 14.39 25.76 5.55
N ASP A 53 14.44 27.05 5.19
CA ASP A 53 14.18 28.16 6.12
C ASP A 53 12.72 28.65 6.06
N PRO A 54 12.07 28.96 7.19
CA PRO A 54 10.75 29.56 7.19
C PRO A 54 10.81 31.06 6.88
N VAL A 55 9.91 31.52 5.99
CA VAL A 55 9.67 32.94 5.70
C VAL A 55 8.24 33.33 6.05
N ASN A 56 8.04 34.56 6.53
CA ASN A 56 6.71 35.03 6.92
C ASN A 56 5.89 35.55 5.73
N ASN A 57 6.56 35.98 4.66
CA ASN A 57 5.93 36.53 3.47
C ASN A 57 6.75 36.17 2.22
N VAL A 58 6.03 35.84 1.15
CA VAL A 58 6.55 35.63 -0.21
C VAL A 58 7.42 36.81 -0.69
N ASP A 59 7.16 38.02 -0.20
CA ASP A 59 7.93 39.20 -0.61
C ASP A 59 9.41 39.18 -0.22
N GLN A 60 9.78 38.33 0.75
CA GLN A 60 11.16 38.14 1.20
C GLN A 60 11.97 37.30 0.20
N LEU A 61 11.31 36.69 -0.79
CA LEU A 61 11.92 35.79 -1.75
C LEU A 61 12.32 36.52 -3.03
N GLN A 62 13.41 36.03 -3.62
CA GLN A 62 13.95 36.46 -4.91
C GLN A 62 13.41 35.56 -6.05
N PRO A 63 13.35 36.08 -7.29
CA PRO A 63 12.99 35.29 -8.47
C PRO A 63 13.87 34.04 -8.61
N GLY A 64 13.26 32.92 -9.00
CA GLY A 64 13.93 31.61 -9.15
C GLY A 64 14.07 30.81 -7.85
N GLN A 65 13.78 31.39 -6.68
CA GLN A 65 13.78 30.64 -5.42
C GLN A 65 12.55 29.73 -5.31
N LYS A 66 12.68 28.64 -4.55
CA LYS A 66 11.61 27.67 -4.31
C LYS A 66 10.85 28.00 -3.02
N LEU A 67 9.53 28.03 -3.10
CA LEU A 67 8.62 28.21 -1.97
C LEU A 67 7.76 26.96 -1.75
N VAL A 68 7.90 26.33 -0.60
CA VAL A 68 7.08 25.20 -0.16
C VAL A 68 5.91 25.71 0.68
N ILE A 69 4.68 25.42 0.23
CA ILE A 69 3.46 25.70 0.99
C ILE A 69 3.29 24.61 2.05
N ARG A 70 3.09 25.03 3.30
CA ARG A 70 2.95 24.11 4.44
C ARG A 70 1.67 23.27 4.41
N SER A 71 1.62 22.25 5.25
CA SER A 71 0.49 21.29 5.35
C SER A 71 -0.90 21.93 5.60
N HIS A 72 -0.94 23.13 6.18
CA HIS A 72 -2.15 23.91 6.43
C HIS A 72 -2.67 24.68 5.21
N GLY A 73 -1.93 24.65 4.10
CA GLY A 73 -2.25 25.43 2.91
C GLY A 73 -2.00 26.92 3.06
N CYS A 74 -2.33 27.64 1.99
CA CYS A 74 -2.33 29.09 1.93
C CYS A 74 -3.47 29.56 1.01
N SER A 75 -3.68 30.87 0.96
CA SER A 75 -4.70 31.45 0.10
C SER A 75 -4.26 31.46 -1.38
N PRO A 76 -5.21 31.43 -2.34
CA PRO A 76 -4.87 31.50 -3.76
C PRO A 76 -4.09 32.76 -4.13
N GLN A 77 -4.39 33.89 -3.49
CA GLN A 77 -3.71 35.16 -3.76
C GLN A 77 -2.21 35.10 -3.40
N VAL A 78 -1.84 34.32 -2.38
CA VAL A 78 -0.44 34.10 -2.01
C VAL A 78 0.29 33.27 -3.08
N ILE A 79 -0.37 32.23 -3.59
CA ILE A 79 0.16 31.37 -4.67
C ILE A 79 0.34 32.19 -5.95
N ASP A 80 -0.67 32.97 -6.33
CA ASP A 80 -0.62 33.83 -7.51
C ASP A 80 0.47 34.88 -7.37
N ARG A 81 0.58 35.53 -6.21
CA ARG A 81 1.66 36.50 -5.95
C ARG A 81 3.05 35.88 -6.06
N ALA A 82 3.24 34.64 -5.60
CA ALA A 82 4.50 33.93 -5.74
C ALA A 82 4.81 33.65 -7.22
N ARG A 83 3.83 33.17 -7.98
CA ARG A 83 3.98 32.90 -9.43
C ARG A 83 4.30 34.16 -10.23
N HIS A 84 3.66 35.30 -9.91
CA HIS A 84 3.93 36.58 -10.57
C HIS A 84 5.35 37.10 -10.32
N ARG A 85 6.01 36.65 -9.24
CA ARG A 85 7.40 36.99 -8.90
C ARG A 85 8.41 35.95 -9.39
N ASP A 86 8.00 35.03 -10.25
CA ASP A 86 8.81 33.94 -10.80
C ASP A 86 9.41 33.02 -9.71
N ILE A 87 8.64 32.79 -8.65
CA ILE A 87 8.99 31.88 -7.55
C ILE A 87 8.40 30.50 -7.86
N VAL A 88 9.21 29.45 -7.71
CA VAL A 88 8.78 28.07 -7.93
C VAL A 88 7.98 27.59 -6.72
N VAL A 89 6.67 27.47 -6.86
CA VAL A 89 5.78 27.05 -5.77
C VAL A 89 5.63 25.53 -5.75
N VAL A 90 5.92 24.92 -4.60
CA VAL A 90 5.70 23.49 -4.33
C VAL A 90 4.60 23.36 -3.27
N ASP A 91 3.49 22.72 -3.62
CA ASP A 91 2.34 22.60 -2.73
C ASP A 91 2.42 21.33 -1.86
N ALA A 92 2.75 21.51 -0.59
CA ALA A 92 2.77 20.45 0.41
C ALA A 92 1.50 20.41 1.29
N THR A 93 0.42 21.09 0.88
CA THR A 93 -0.87 21.12 1.59
C THR A 93 -1.40 19.70 1.82
N CYS A 94 -1.96 19.46 3.01
CA CYS A 94 -2.59 18.20 3.34
C CYS A 94 -3.80 17.97 2.40
N PRO A 95 -3.96 16.78 1.77
CA PRO A 95 -5.08 16.52 0.87
C PRO A 95 -6.47 16.75 1.49
N ARG A 96 -6.59 16.57 2.81
CA ARG A 96 -7.81 16.91 3.55
C ARG A 96 -8.05 18.41 3.59
N VAL A 97 -7.02 19.20 3.88
CA VAL A 97 -7.12 20.67 3.93
C VAL A 97 -7.39 21.23 2.55
N ALA A 98 -6.73 20.71 1.51
CA ALA A 98 -6.99 21.08 0.12
C ALA A 98 -8.45 20.84 -0.28
N ARG A 99 -9.05 19.73 0.17
CA ARG A 99 -10.47 19.46 -0.05
C ARG A 99 -11.39 20.45 0.68
N ILE A 100 -11.02 20.89 1.89
CA ILE A 100 -11.79 21.91 2.62
C ILE A 100 -11.73 23.24 1.88
N GLN A 101 -10.56 23.62 1.38
CA GLN A 101 -10.35 24.84 0.60
C GLN A 101 -11.20 24.83 -0.69
N GLN A 102 -11.20 23.70 -1.42
CA GLN A 102 -12.07 23.51 -2.59
C GLN A 102 -13.56 23.58 -2.23
N LEU A 103 -13.98 22.89 -1.18
CA LEU A 103 -15.37 22.89 -0.71
C LEU A 103 -15.83 24.30 -0.32
N VAL A 104 -14.98 25.09 0.34
CA VAL A 104 -15.28 26.48 0.71
C VAL A 104 -15.43 27.35 -0.53
N ALA A 105 -14.56 27.19 -1.54
CA ALA A 105 -14.72 27.89 -2.81
C ALA A 105 -16.01 27.51 -3.55
N GLU A 106 -16.35 26.22 -3.59
CA GLU A 106 -17.61 25.75 -4.19
C GLU A 106 -18.86 26.30 -3.47
N LEU A 107 -18.81 26.42 -2.14
CA LEU A 107 -19.90 27.02 -1.37
C LEU A 107 -20.04 28.52 -1.65
N ASP A 108 -18.92 29.23 -1.77
CA ASP A 108 -18.89 30.66 -2.11
C ASP A 108 -19.46 30.90 -3.52
N GLU A 109 -19.04 30.10 -4.51
CA GLU A 109 -19.57 30.14 -5.88
C GLU A 109 -21.08 29.86 -5.96
N GLN A 110 -21.60 29.02 -5.06
CA GLN A 110 -23.03 28.71 -4.94
C GLN A 110 -23.81 29.77 -4.14
N GLY A 111 -23.15 30.81 -3.63
CA GLY A 111 -23.75 31.91 -2.87
C GLY A 111 -24.08 31.56 -1.41
N TYR A 112 -23.39 30.58 -0.81
CA TYR A 112 -23.51 30.29 0.62
C TYR A 112 -22.59 31.20 1.43
N ASN A 113 -23.09 31.72 2.55
CA ASN A 113 -22.25 32.36 3.57
C ASN A 113 -21.46 31.26 4.30
N VAL A 114 -20.14 31.27 4.19
CA VAL A 114 -19.30 30.24 4.79
C VAL A 114 -19.02 30.60 6.26
N VAL A 115 -19.28 29.64 7.15
CA VAL A 115 -18.92 29.71 8.57
C VAL A 115 -17.90 28.62 8.86
N ILE A 116 -16.74 29.02 9.36
CA ILE A 116 -15.63 28.13 9.71
C ILE A 116 -15.60 27.96 11.22
N PHE A 117 -15.85 26.75 11.71
CA PHE A 117 -15.67 26.41 13.12
C PHE A 117 -14.19 26.14 13.40
N GLY A 118 -13.52 27.06 14.09
CA GLY A 118 -12.06 27.03 14.22
C GLY A 118 -11.51 28.19 15.03
N ASP A 119 -10.20 28.19 15.24
CA ASP A 119 -9.50 29.35 15.81
C ASP A 119 -9.09 30.30 14.69
N ALA A 120 -9.58 31.55 14.73
CA ALA A 120 -9.30 32.54 13.68
C ALA A 120 -7.80 32.75 13.42
N GLU A 121 -6.97 32.75 14.46
CA GLU A 121 -5.51 32.91 14.36
C GLU A 121 -4.80 31.65 13.82
N HIS A 122 -5.49 30.52 13.66
CA HIS A 122 -4.84 29.28 13.28
C HIS A 122 -4.45 29.28 11.79
N PRO A 123 -3.21 28.87 11.44
CA PRO A 123 -2.72 28.73 10.07
C PRO A 123 -3.68 28.09 9.07
N GLU A 124 -4.32 26.99 9.46
CA GLU A 124 -5.30 26.29 8.62
C GLU A 124 -6.54 27.15 8.31
N VAL A 125 -7.07 27.83 9.32
CA VAL A 125 -8.27 28.67 9.18
C VAL A 125 -7.94 29.89 8.31
N GLN A 126 -6.77 30.51 8.50
CA GLN A 126 -6.27 31.57 7.63
C GLN A 126 -6.09 31.09 6.18
N GLY A 127 -5.57 29.86 6.00
CA GLY A 127 -5.45 29.22 4.70
C GLY A 127 -6.78 28.91 4.03
N ILE A 128 -7.85 28.66 4.80
CA ILE A 128 -9.21 28.42 4.28
C ILE A 128 -9.93 29.75 3.99
N LEU A 129 -9.79 30.74 4.87
CA LEU A 129 -10.44 32.07 4.74
C LEU A 129 -10.12 32.73 3.40
N GLY A 130 -8.90 32.55 2.88
CA GLY A 130 -8.52 33.15 1.61
C GLY A 130 -9.16 32.53 0.36
N TRP A 131 -9.92 31.43 0.48
CA TRP A 131 -10.64 30.76 -0.61
C TRP A 131 -12.12 31.20 -0.73
N CYS A 132 -12.55 32.19 0.04
CA CYS A 132 -13.90 32.73 0.02
C CYS A 132 -13.85 34.24 0.24
N GLU A 133 -14.74 35.01 -0.41
CA GLU A 133 -14.79 36.47 -0.22
C GLU A 133 -15.39 36.86 1.14
N ALA A 134 -16.36 36.10 1.64
CA ALA A 134 -17.15 36.42 2.83
C ALA A 134 -17.33 35.22 3.78
N ALA A 135 -16.24 34.80 4.43
CA ALA A 135 -16.26 33.76 5.46
C ALA A 135 -16.21 34.36 6.88
N ARG A 136 -16.92 33.74 7.82
CA ARG A 136 -16.89 34.09 9.26
C ARG A 136 -16.31 32.93 10.07
N VAL A 137 -15.51 33.23 11.08
CA VAL A 137 -14.95 32.21 11.98
C VAL A 137 -15.66 32.25 13.33
N VAL A 138 -16.00 31.08 13.86
CA VAL A 138 -16.58 30.92 15.20
C VAL A 138 -15.82 29.86 15.98
N LYS A 139 -15.53 30.13 17.26
CA LYS A 139 -14.78 29.23 18.14
C LYS A 139 -15.65 28.34 19.00
N ASP A 140 -16.87 28.79 19.28
CA ASP A 140 -17.81 28.10 20.16
C ASP A 140 -19.27 28.41 19.79
N ARG A 141 -20.19 27.85 20.57
CA ARG A 141 -21.64 28.04 20.40
C ARG A 141 -22.09 29.47 20.66
N PHE A 142 -21.47 30.19 21.59
CA PHE A 142 -21.88 31.56 21.91
C PHE A 142 -21.55 32.50 20.75
N GLU A 143 -20.36 32.39 20.16
CA GLU A 143 -19.99 33.12 18.95
C GLU A 143 -20.90 32.76 17.76
N ALA A 144 -21.30 31.50 17.63
CA ALA A 144 -22.26 31.06 16.62
C ALA A 144 -23.66 31.69 16.80
N GLU A 145 -24.15 31.82 18.04
CA GLU A 145 -25.45 32.43 18.33
C GLU A 145 -25.48 33.96 18.08
N LEU A 146 -24.31 34.61 18.12
CA LEU A 146 -24.13 36.03 17.82
C LEU A 146 -24.11 36.36 16.32
N LEU A 147 -24.09 35.34 15.44
CA LEU A 147 -24.11 35.56 14.00
C LEU A 147 -25.42 36.23 13.55
N PRO A 148 -25.36 37.12 12.55
CA PRO A 148 -26.55 37.69 11.93
C PRO A 148 -27.35 36.59 11.21
N GLY A 149 -28.65 36.83 11.00
CA GLY A 149 -29.47 35.96 10.16
C GLY A 149 -28.96 35.95 8.71
N MET A 150 -28.89 34.77 8.11
CA MET A 150 -28.35 34.53 6.77
C MET A 150 -29.27 33.55 6.03
N ASP A 151 -29.48 33.77 4.73
CA ASP A 151 -30.36 32.88 3.96
C ASP A 151 -29.72 31.51 3.73
N LYS A 152 -28.53 31.48 3.10
CA LYS A 152 -27.79 30.25 2.83
C LYS A 152 -26.50 30.24 3.62
N VAL A 153 -26.29 29.19 4.42
CA VAL A 153 -25.11 29.03 5.27
C VAL A 153 -24.44 27.68 5.04
N GLY A 154 -23.14 27.70 4.77
CA GLY A 154 -22.29 26.52 4.68
C GLY A 154 -21.34 26.46 5.87
N VAL A 155 -21.33 25.37 6.63
CA VAL A 155 -20.50 25.23 7.83
C VAL A 155 -19.42 24.19 7.62
N VAL A 156 -18.16 24.60 7.74
CA VAL A 156 -16.98 23.73 7.73
C VAL A 156 -16.25 23.83 9.08
N SER A 157 -15.30 22.93 9.33
CA SER A 157 -14.51 22.90 10.56
C SER A 157 -13.01 22.78 10.30
N GLN A 158 -12.22 23.41 11.18
CA GLN A 158 -10.80 23.14 11.30
C GLN A 158 -10.55 21.67 11.68
N THR A 159 -9.57 21.03 11.04
CA THR A 159 -9.31 19.59 11.11
C THR A 159 -8.95 19.07 12.51
N THR A 160 -8.50 19.96 13.41
CA THR A 160 -8.04 19.66 14.77
C THR A 160 -9.10 19.86 15.86
N LYS A 161 -10.31 20.32 15.50
CA LYS A 161 -11.40 20.54 16.47
C LYS A 161 -12.12 19.24 16.85
N GLU A 162 -12.83 19.27 17.97
CA GLU A 162 -13.64 18.15 18.46
C GLU A 162 -15.03 18.16 17.81
N SER A 163 -15.54 16.97 17.41
CA SER A 163 -16.85 16.86 16.78
C SER A 163 -17.99 17.31 17.68
N ARG A 164 -17.90 17.09 19.00
CA ARG A 164 -18.95 17.51 19.95
C ARG A 164 -19.12 19.03 19.97
N ASP A 165 -18.02 19.77 20.08
CA ASP A 165 -18.07 21.24 20.11
C ASP A 165 -18.46 21.80 18.74
N TYR A 166 -18.06 21.16 17.65
CA TYR A 166 -18.53 21.48 16.31
C TYR A 166 -20.06 21.38 16.19
N TYR A 167 -20.66 20.26 16.60
CA TYR A 167 -22.12 20.11 16.54
C TYR A 167 -22.84 21.11 17.44
N ARG A 168 -22.29 21.45 18.61
CA ARG A 168 -22.83 22.52 19.46
C ARG A 168 -22.79 23.90 18.80
N ALA A 169 -21.73 24.20 18.06
CA ALA A 169 -21.67 25.43 17.27
C ALA A 169 -22.72 25.41 16.15
N VAL A 170 -22.86 24.30 15.44
CA VAL A 170 -23.90 24.11 14.40
C VAL A 170 -25.32 24.29 14.96
N GLU A 171 -25.61 23.79 16.17
CA GLU A 171 -26.89 24.03 16.86
C GLU A 171 -27.16 25.53 17.07
N GLY A 172 -26.13 26.32 17.38
CA GLY A 172 -26.23 27.79 17.52
C GLY A 172 -26.47 28.50 16.18
N ILE A 173 -25.99 27.94 15.07
CA ILE A 173 -26.16 28.47 13.71
C ILE A 173 -27.53 28.12 13.13
N LEU A 174 -28.08 26.95 13.47
CA LEU A 174 -29.36 26.45 12.96
C LEU A 174 -30.51 27.48 12.97
N PRO A 175 -30.77 28.23 14.07
CA PRO A 175 -31.84 29.23 14.08
C PRO A 175 -31.54 30.51 13.26
N LYS A 176 -30.33 30.65 12.73
CA LYS A 176 -29.89 31.83 11.97
C LYS A 176 -29.89 31.61 10.45
N ALA A 177 -30.06 30.37 10.00
CA ALA A 177 -29.94 29.99 8.60
C ALA A 177 -31.28 29.52 8.03
N SER A 178 -31.72 30.08 6.90
CA SER A 178 -32.89 29.59 6.16
C SER A 178 -32.59 28.24 5.48
N GLU A 179 -31.37 28.08 4.97
CA GLU A 179 -30.82 26.85 4.43
C GLU A 179 -29.42 26.63 5.02
N LEU A 180 -29.22 25.47 5.68
CA LEU A 180 -27.96 25.12 6.35
C LEU A 180 -27.36 23.86 5.73
N ARG A 181 -26.12 23.97 5.22
CA ARG A 181 -25.31 22.83 4.81
C ARG A 181 -24.15 22.65 5.77
N VAL A 182 -24.04 21.46 6.35
CA VAL A 182 -23.05 21.16 7.39
C VAL A 182 -22.08 20.11 6.86
N PHE A 183 -20.80 20.46 6.83
CA PHE A 183 -19.72 19.58 6.39
C PHE A 183 -18.76 19.34 7.54
N ASN A 184 -18.83 18.15 8.14
CA ASN A 184 -17.89 17.74 9.16
C ASN A 184 -16.53 17.40 8.52
N THR A 185 -15.64 18.38 8.51
CA THR A 185 -14.31 18.30 7.90
C THR A 185 -13.20 17.92 8.90
N ILE A 186 -13.58 17.51 10.12
CA ILE A 186 -12.64 17.10 11.17
C ILE A 186 -11.84 15.86 10.73
N CYS A 187 -10.56 15.82 11.08
CA CYS A 187 -9.67 14.72 10.70
C CYS A 187 -9.85 13.50 11.60
N SER A 188 -10.10 12.33 11.01
CA SER A 188 -10.22 11.06 11.74
C SER A 188 -8.95 10.68 12.49
N ALA A 189 -7.77 11.07 11.99
CA ALA A 189 -6.50 10.83 12.67
C ALA A 189 -6.41 11.55 14.02
N THR A 190 -7.01 12.74 14.14
CA THR A 190 -7.08 13.47 15.42
C THR A 190 -8.02 12.75 16.39
N ALA A 191 -9.19 12.33 15.91
CA ALA A 191 -10.17 11.59 16.71
C ALA A 191 -9.61 10.25 17.23
N ASN A 192 -8.93 9.47 16.38
CA ASN A 192 -8.32 8.21 16.77
C ASN A 192 -7.23 8.42 17.83
N ARG A 193 -6.40 9.46 17.68
CA ARG A 193 -5.34 9.77 18.65
C ARG A 193 -5.90 10.16 20.01
N ILE A 194 -6.97 10.96 20.04
CA ILE A 194 -7.67 11.31 21.28
C ILE A 194 -8.27 10.07 21.94
N LYS A 195 -8.97 9.23 21.16
CA LYS A 195 -9.56 7.98 21.65
C LYS A 195 -8.52 7.08 22.28
N GLU A 196 -7.39 6.86 21.61
CA GLU A 196 -6.32 6.02 22.16
C GLU A 196 -5.65 6.63 23.38
N ALA A 197 -5.39 7.94 23.39
CA ALA A 197 -4.85 8.61 24.57
C ALA A 197 -5.80 8.44 25.77
N ARG A 198 -7.11 8.50 25.55
CA ARG A 198 -8.15 8.25 26.57
C ARG A 198 -8.21 6.79 27.03
N GLU A 199 -8.08 5.83 26.12
CA GLU A 199 -8.05 4.41 26.46
C GLU A 199 -6.75 4.01 27.18
N LEU A 200 -5.64 4.64 26.83
CA LEU A 200 -4.34 4.41 27.47
C LEU A 200 -4.31 5.03 28.87
N SER A 201 -4.80 6.26 29.02
CA SER A 201 -4.90 6.94 30.32
C SER A 201 -5.75 6.16 31.34
N GLY A 202 -6.77 5.42 30.90
CA GLY A 202 -7.55 4.53 31.77
C GLY A 202 -6.82 3.26 32.24
N ARG A 203 -5.60 2.97 31.72
CA ARG A 203 -4.84 1.73 31.99
C ARG A 203 -3.48 1.97 32.64
N VAL A 204 -3.07 3.23 32.81
CA VAL A 204 -1.75 3.63 33.32
C VAL A 204 -1.90 4.55 34.52
N ASP A 205 -0.85 4.63 35.34
CA ASP A 205 -0.84 5.46 36.56
C ASP A 205 -0.42 6.90 36.25
N LEU A 206 0.34 7.09 35.16
CA LEU A 206 0.88 8.37 34.73
C LEU A 206 0.90 8.45 33.20
N MET A 207 0.51 9.60 32.66
CA MET A 207 0.59 9.92 31.24
C MET A 207 1.64 10.98 30.96
N ILE A 208 2.45 10.76 29.92
CA ILE A 208 3.36 11.74 29.34
C ILE A 208 2.87 12.08 27.94
N VAL A 209 2.55 13.36 27.72
CA VAL A 209 2.13 13.90 26.43
C VAL A 209 3.28 14.69 25.83
N ILE A 210 3.85 14.19 24.74
CA ILE A 210 4.98 14.82 24.05
C ILE A 210 4.48 15.79 22.98
N GLY A 211 4.78 17.08 23.14
CA GLY A 211 4.50 18.06 22.10
C GLY A 211 4.55 19.52 22.58
N ASP A 212 4.49 20.42 21.61
CA ASP A 212 4.56 21.86 21.84
C ASP A 212 3.35 22.39 22.64
N ALA A 213 3.61 23.37 23.52
CA ALA A 213 2.59 24.01 24.34
C ALA A 213 1.57 24.84 23.53
N HIS A 214 2.00 25.38 22.39
CA HIS A 214 1.17 26.18 21.47
C HIS A 214 0.42 25.33 20.44
N SER A 215 0.64 24.01 20.41
CA SER A 215 -0.07 23.11 19.52
C SER A 215 -1.49 22.83 20.05
N SER A 216 -2.50 23.24 19.29
CA SER A 216 -3.92 22.94 19.59
C SER A 216 -4.15 21.44 19.78
N ASN A 217 -3.56 20.59 18.93
CA ASN A 217 -3.65 19.13 19.08
C ASN A 217 -3.05 18.61 20.38
N THR A 218 -1.87 19.10 20.77
CA THR A 218 -1.23 18.68 22.03
C THR A 218 -2.04 19.14 23.23
N ALA A 219 -2.55 20.37 23.22
CA ALA A 219 -3.39 20.90 24.29
C ALA A 219 -4.66 20.07 24.48
N THR A 220 -5.32 19.68 23.38
CA THR A 220 -6.50 18.79 23.42
C THR A 220 -6.14 17.42 24.01
N LEU A 221 -5.02 16.82 23.61
CA LEU A 221 -4.58 15.53 24.18
C LEU A 221 -4.31 15.60 25.68
N VAL A 222 -3.65 16.66 26.16
CA VAL A 222 -3.41 16.88 27.60
C VAL A 222 -4.73 17.00 28.35
N LYS A 223 -5.66 17.83 27.83
CA LYS A 223 -6.99 18.01 28.44
C LYS A 223 -7.76 16.69 28.54
N GLU A 224 -7.76 15.90 27.47
CA GLU A 224 -8.47 14.62 27.43
C GLU A 224 -7.85 13.57 28.36
N CYS A 225 -6.52 13.54 28.51
CA CYS A 225 -5.89 12.68 29.50
C CYS A 225 -6.25 13.12 30.93
N LEU A 226 -6.17 14.42 31.24
CA LEU A 226 -6.55 14.96 32.55
C LEU A 226 -8.01 14.69 32.91
N ASN A 227 -8.92 14.72 31.93
CA ASN A 227 -10.35 14.41 32.12
C ASN A 227 -10.60 12.97 32.59
N THR A 228 -9.66 12.05 32.40
CA THR A 228 -9.77 10.66 32.91
C THR A 228 -9.38 10.52 34.38
N GLY A 229 -8.76 11.56 34.97
CA GLY A 229 -8.26 11.55 36.34
C GLY A 229 -6.81 11.04 36.49
N VAL A 230 -6.15 10.63 35.41
CA VAL A 230 -4.73 10.23 35.45
C VAL A 230 -3.80 11.44 35.55
N THR A 231 -2.74 11.32 36.35
CA THR A 231 -1.68 12.32 36.41
C THR A 231 -1.04 12.45 35.03
N THR A 232 -1.13 13.64 34.43
CA THR A 232 -0.66 13.88 33.07
C THR A 232 0.38 14.99 33.06
N TYR A 233 1.58 14.70 32.54
CA TYR A 233 2.65 15.66 32.31
C TYR A 233 2.82 15.93 30.83
N ARG A 234 3.08 17.18 30.46
CA ARG A 234 3.44 17.58 29.10
C ARG A 234 4.93 17.86 29.06
N VAL A 235 5.62 17.30 28.07
CA VAL A 235 7.05 17.53 27.83
C VAL A 235 7.31 17.85 26.36
N GLN A 236 8.30 18.67 26.07
CA GLN A 236 8.79 18.87 24.70
C GLN A 236 10.06 18.07 24.40
N ARG A 237 10.89 17.86 25.43
CA ARG A 237 12.19 17.18 25.34
C ARG A 237 12.36 16.14 26.45
N ALA A 238 13.19 15.12 26.22
CA ALA A 238 13.44 14.08 27.21
C ALA A 238 14.11 14.62 28.49
N SER A 239 14.83 15.73 28.40
CA SER A 239 15.47 16.40 29.54
C SER A 239 14.49 17.05 30.53
N GLU A 240 13.25 17.31 30.13
CA GLU A 240 12.21 17.89 31.00
C GLU A 240 11.61 16.84 31.96
N ILE A 241 11.91 15.57 31.74
CA ILE A 241 11.38 14.45 32.54
C ILE A 241 12.09 14.41 33.90
N GLN A 242 11.32 14.63 34.96
CA GLN A 242 11.84 14.60 36.32
C GLN A 242 11.67 13.20 36.95
N PRO A 243 12.71 12.65 37.61
CA PRO A 243 12.64 11.35 38.28
C PRO A 243 11.51 11.26 39.32
N ASP A 244 11.18 12.38 39.97
CA ASP A 244 10.18 12.44 41.04
C ASP A 244 8.75 12.13 40.57
N TRP A 245 8.47 12.29 39.27
CA TRP A 245 7.16 11.98 38.70
C TRP A 245 6.82 10.48 38.78
N PHE A 246 7.83 9.62 38.88
CA PHE A 246 7.68 8.16 38.82
C PHE A 246 7.72 7.48 40.19
N GLN A 247 7.74 8.23 41.29
CA GLN A 247 7.86 7.65 42.63
C GLN A 247 6.71 6.69 42.98
N ASN A 248 5.51 6.92 42.44
CA ASN A 248 4.31 6.12 42.69
C ASN A 248 3.66 5.54 41.41
N ALA A 249 4.38 5.50 40.28
CA ALA A 249 3.83 5.03 39.00
C ALA A 249 4.46 3.69 38.60
N ALA A 250 3.65 2.63 38.48
CA ALA A 250 4.09 1.33 37.99
C ALA A 250 3.97 1.25 36.46
N LYS A 251 2.94 1.90 35.90
CA LYS A 251 2.64 1.97 34.47
C LYS A 251 2.65 3.40 33.99
N VAL A 252 3.46 3.68 32.97
CA VAL A 252 3.56 4.99 32.33
C VAL A 252 3.09 4.88 30.90
N GLY A 253 2.08 5.68 30.54
CA GLY A 253 1.63 5.84 29.16
C GLY A 253 2.30 7.03 28.49
N ILE A 254 2.65 6.88 27.23
CA ILE A 254 3.23 7.93 26.39
C ILE A 254 2.31 8.15 25.20
N THR A 255 1.98 9.40 24.92
CA THR A 255 1.33 9.82 23.67
C THR A 255 2.03 11.07 23.14
N ALA A 256 1.84 11.38 21.86
CA ALA A 256 2.51 12.50 21.23
C ALA A 256 1.60 13.22 20.24
N GLY A 257 1.75 14.55 20.16
CA GLY A 257 1.02 15.40 19.23
C GLY A 257 1.31 15.08 17.76
N ALA A 258 0.43 15.56 16.88
CA ALA A 258 0.52 15.33 15.43
C ALA A 258 1.74 15.98 14.77
N SER A 259 2.44 16.87 15.48
CA SER A 259 3.65 17.58 15.04
C SER A 259 4.90 17.10 15.79
N THR A 260 4.82 15.98 16.52
CA THR A 260 5.97 15.45 17.24
C THR A 260 6.67 14.39 16.38
N PRO A 261 7.98 14.52 16.09
CA PRO A 261 8.72 13.54 15.30
C PRO A 261 9.03 12.27 16.10
N ASP A 262 9.23 11.16 15.39
CA ASP A 262 9.44 9.83 15.97
C ASP A 262 10.74 9.76 16.81
N TRP A 263 11.76 10.57 16.49
CA TRP A 263 13.04 10.58 17.23
C TRP A 263 12.91 11.19 18.64
N ILE A 264 12.07 12.21 18.85
CA ILE A 264 11.80 12.75 20.19
C ILE A 264 11.05 11.71 21.03
N ILE A 265 10.13 10.96 20.42
CA ILE A 265 9.41 9.88 21.11
C ILE A 265 10.40 8.80 21.57
N LYS A 266 11.33 8.39 20.68
CA LYS A 266 12.38 7.42 21.02
C LYS A 266 13.31 7.91 22.12
N GLU A 267 13.68 9.19 22.11
CA GLU A 267 14.54 9.80 23.14
C GLU A 267 13.85 9.76 24.52
N VAL A 268 12.57 10.17 24.57
CA VAL A 268 11.75 10.09 25.80
C VAL A 268 11.61 8.65 26.28
N MET A 269 11.34 7.71 25.38
CA MET A 269 11.25 6.28 25.74
C MET A 269 12.58 5.75 26.30
N SER A 270 13.69 6.04 25.63
CA SER A 270 15.04 5.63 26.06
C SER A 270 15.37 6.18 27.44
N ARG A 271 15.04 7.45 27.70
CA ARG A 271 15.24 8.05 29.02
C ARG A 271 14.44 7.34 30.11
N LEU A 272 13.19 6.97 29.82
CA LEU A 272 12.33 6.25 30.77
C LEU A 272 12.77 4.81 31.03
N THR A 273 13.29 4.11 30.03
CA THR A 273 13.82 2.75 30.19
C THR A 273 15.20 2.72 30.83
N GLY A 274 16.05 3.72 30.57
CA GLY A 274 17.38 3.81 31.19
C GLY A 274 17.35 4.06 32.71
N TYR A 275 16.27 4.64 33.24
CA TYR A 275 16.09 4.78 34.69
C TYR A 275 15.79 3.47 35.43
N ASP A 276 15.32 2.42 34.73
CA ASP A 276 15.17 1.09 35.36
C ASP A 276 16.56 0.46 35.64
N GLU A 277 17.60 0.77 34.84
CA GLU A 277 18.97 0.27 35.07
C GLU A 277 19.62 0.91 36.32
N GLU A 278 19.43 2.21 36.55
CA GLU A 278 19.94 2.90 37.75
C GLU A 278 19.21 2.47 39.05
N ARG A 279 17.96 1.99 38.95
CA ARG A 279 17.20 1.44 40.09
C ARG A 279 17.58 0.00 40.43
N GLU A 280 18.03 -0.80 39.45
CA GLU A 280 18.51 -2.16 39.70
C GLU A 280 19.88 -2.18 40.42
N ASP A 281 20.76 -1.21 40.14
CA ASP A 281 22.08 -1.09 40.80
C ASP A 281 21.98 -0.67 42.28
N GLN A 282 20.98 0.13 42.67
CA GLN A 282 20.81 0.54 44.07
C GLN A 282 20.16 -0.52 44.96
N ASN A 283 19.43 -1.49 44.38
CA ASN A 283 18.78 -2.57 45.12
C ASN A 283 19.65 -3.84 45.29
N GLN A 284 20.86 -3.88 44.71
CA GLN A 284 21.82 -4.99 44.89
C GLN A 284 22.97 -4.68 45.87
N ALA A 285 23.00 -3.52 46.52
CA ALA A 285 24.02 -3.18 47.51
C ALA A 285 23.75 -3.74 48.93
N GLY A 286 23.01 -4.86 49.02
CA GLY A 286 22.42 -5.36 50.25
C GLY A 286 22.73 -6.82 50.62
N GLU A 287 23.77 -7.46 50.09
CA GLU A 287 24.23 -8.77 50.59
C GLU A 287 25.71 -8.99 50.24
N LYS A 288 26.58 -9.09 51.25
CA LYS A 288 28.01 -9.44 51.09
C LYS A 288 28.16 -10.95 50.92
N PRO A 289 28.92 -11.47 49.93
CA PRO A 289 29.48 -12.82 50.00
C PRO A 289 30.82 -12.80 50.72
N GLY A 290 31.02 -13.76 51.63
CA GLY A 290 32.28 -13.96 52.34
C GLY A 290 33.31 -14.75 51.54
N ASN A 291 34.56 -14.25 51.52
CA ASN A 291 35.84 -14.93 51.75
C ASN A 291 36.05 -16.42 51.40
N GLU A 292 35.51 -16.94 50.29
CA GLU A 292 35.97 -18.24 49.73
C GLU A 292 36.80 -18.10 48.44
N GLU A 293 36.66 -16.99 47.70
CA GLU A 293 37.39 -16.78 46.44
C GLU A 293 38.90 -16.53 46.60
N SER A 294 39.37 -16.21 47.80
CA SER A 294 40.77 -15.84 48.05
C SER A 294 41.69 -17.03 48.38
N PHE A 295 41.16 -18.16 48.84
CA PHE A 295 41.96 -19.35 49.13
C PHE A 295 42.20 -20.21 47.89
N ALA A 296 41.21 -20.39 47.02
CA ALA A 296 41.34 -21.18 45.79
C ALA A 296 42.31 -20.55 44.77
N LYS A 297 42.37 -19.21 44.70
CA LYS A 297 43.30 -18.50 43.80
C LYS A 297 44.77 -18.68 44.19
N LEU A 298 45.08 -18.71 45.49
CA LEU A 298 46.45 -18.86 45.97
C LEU A 298 46.98 -20.29 45.77
N GLU A 299 46.10 -21.29 45.84
CA GLU A 299 46.44 -22.71 45.68
C GLU A 299 46.68 -23.08 44.19
N ALA A 300 45.94 -22.45 43.28
CA ALA A 300 46.09 -22.65 41.82
C ALA A 300 47.38 -22.06 41.24
N GLU A 301 47.90 -20.94 41.77
CA GLU A 301 49.16 -20.34 41.31
C GLU A 301 50.40 -21.20 41.63
N MET A 302 50.34 -22.03 42.67
CA MET A 302 51.48 -22.88 43.07
C MET A 302 51.59 -24.20 42.27
N ALA A 303 50.55 -24.58 41.51
CA ALA A 303 50.47 -25.89 40.84
C ALA A 303 50.78 -25.88 39.33
N GLY A 304 51.01 -24.72 38.71
CA GLY A 304 51.45 -24.63 37.31
C GLY A 304 50.52 -25.29 36.28
N LEU A 305 49.22 -25.38 36.58
CA LEU A 305 48.21 -25.99 35.72
C LEU A 305 47.04 -25.00 35.54
N ALA A 306 46.74 -24.65 34.29
CA ALA A 306 45.62 -23.80 33.95
C ALA A 306 44.31 -24.57 34.16
N THR A 307 43.58 -24.28 35.24
CA THR A 307 42.18 -24.72 35.38
C THR A 307 41.27 -23.81 34.55
N PRO A 308 40.43 -24.35 33.64
CA PRO A 308 39.61 -23.53 32.76
C PRO A 308 38.58 -22.70 33.54
N SER A 309 38.39 -21.45 33.11
CA SER A 309 37.51 -20.49 33.77
C SER A 309 36.05 -20.68 33.37
N ARG A 310 35.09 -20.36 34.26
CA ARG A 310 33.65 -20.39 33.94
C ARG A 310 33.36 -19.46 32.74
N GLY A 311 32.77 -20.00 31.68
CA GLY A 311 32.48 -19.26 30.43
C GLY A 311 33.57 -19.33 29.36
N GLU A 312 34.61 -20.15 29.54
CA GLU A 312 35.62 -20.43 28.52
C GLU A 312 35.15 -21.51 27.54
N VAL A 313 35.51 -21.37 26.26
CA VAL A 313 35.25 -22.38 25.21
C VAL A 313 36.47 -23.27 25.11
N ILE A 314 36.30 -24.56 25.42
CA ILE A 314 37.36 -25.56 25.41
C ILE A 314 37.04 -26.66 24.39
N LYS A 315 38.08 -27.30 23.88
CA LYS A 315 37.97 -28.45 22.98
C LYS A 315 38.02 -29.72 23.82
N GLY A 316 37.06 -30.61 23.63
CA GLY A 316 37.03 -31.88 24.32
C GLY A 316 36.70 -33.04 23.40
N THR A 317 37.21 -34.22 23.75
CA THR A 317 36.99 -35.46 23.02
C THR A 317 35.87 -36.24 23.67
N VAL A 318 34.87 -36.66 22.90
CA VAL A 318 33.75 -37.47 23.39
C VAL A 318 34.28 -38.84 23.83
N VAL A 319 34.24 -39.12 25.12
CA VAL A 319 34.67 -40.41 25.69
C VAL A 319 33.52 -41.40 25.76
N GLN A 320 32.30 -40.93 25.99
CA GLN A 320 31.13 -41.78 26.11
C GLN A 320 29.85 -41.06 25.70
N VAL A 321 29.00 -41.72 24.91
CA VAL A 321 27.69 -41.21 24.49
C VAL A 321 26.60 -42.10 25.10
N LEU A 322 25.85 -41.57 26.07
CA LEU A 322 24.63 -42.17 26.61
C LEU A 322 23.41 -41.55 25.89
N ASP A 323 22.22 -42.12 26.08
CA ASP A 323 21.01 -41.63 25.39
C ASP A 323 20.59 -40.23 25.85
N ASP A 324 20.84 -39.88 27.13
CA ASP A 324 20.44 -38.60 27.75
C ASP A 324 21.60 -37.64 28.05
N GLU A 325 22.86 -38.11 27.96
CA GLU A 325 24.05 -37.32 28.31
C GLU A 325 25.30 -37.77 27.54
N VAL A 326 26.20 -36.82 27.26
CA VAL A 326 27.47 -37.08 26.56
C VAL A 326 28.62 -36.68 27.47
N MET A 327 29.54 -37.60 27.69
CA MET A 327 30.73 -37.39 28.49
C MET A 327 31.90 -37.05 27.58
N VAL A 328 32.61 -35.99 27.93
CA VAL A 328 33.65 -35.36 27.12
C VAL A 328 34.86 -35.12 28.00
N ASP A 329 36.01 -35.60 27.57
CA ASP A 329 37.30 -35.27 28.17
C ASP A 329 37.74 -33.90 27.65
N VAL A 330 37.85 -32.92 28.53
CA VAL A 330 38.16 -31.53 28.19
C VAL A 330 39.58 -31.10 28.56
N GLY A 331 40.47 -32.05 28.89
CA GLY A 331 41.88 -31.76 29.16
C GLY A 331 42.09 -31.17 30.56
N GLY A 332 42.54 -32.02 31.47
CA GLY A 332 42.60 -31.77 32.91
C GLY A 332 42.01 -32.99 33.62
N LYS A 333 42.28 -33.20 34.91
CA LYS A 333 41.84 -34.41 35.64
C LYS A 333 40.31 -34.54 35.84
N SER A 334 39.48 -33.97 34.96
CA SER A 334 38.03 -33.80 35.15
C SER A 334 37.29 -34.10 33.86
N GLU A 335 36.26 -34.96 33.96
CA GLU A 335 35.37 -35.29 32.86
C GLU A 335 34.21 -34.28 32.84
N GLY A 336 33.82 -33.86 31.63
CA GLY A 336 32.70 -32.96 31.44
C GLY A 336 31.47 -33.67 30.92
N VAL A 337 30.29 -33.29 31.40
CA VAL A 337 29.01 -33.87 31.00
C VAL A 337 28.19 -32.81 30.25
N ILE A 338 27.71 -33.19 29.06
CA ILE A 338 26.76 -32.42 28.26
C ILE A 338 25.41 -33.14 28.29
N PRO A 339 24.40 -32.60 28.99
CA PRO A 339 23.03 -33.12 28.91
C PRO A 339 22.46 -32.98 27.50
N LEU A 340 21.59 -33.89 27.06
CA LEU A 340 20.95 -33.87 25.73
C LEU A 340 20.31 -32.50 25.38
N ARG A 341 19.70 -31.83 26.36
CA ARG A 341 19.12 -30.48 26.22
C ARG A 341 20.10 -29.37 25.84
N GLU A 342 21.39 -29.58 26.09
CA GLU A 342 22.51 -28.66 25.80
C GLU A 342 23.37 -29.12 24.60
N MET A 343 22.96 -30.20 23.91
CA MET A 343 23.66 -30.76 22.74
C MET A 343 23.26 -30.13 21.40
N SER A 344 22.00 -29.72 21.22
CA SER A 344 21.50 -29.21 19.94
C SER A 344 20.43 -28.11 20.11
N LEU A 345 20.27 -27.30 19.07
CA LEU A 345 19.21 -26.30 18.92
C LEU A 345 17.88 -26.92 18.48
N LYS A 346 17.87 -28.15 17.96
CA LYS A 346 16.68 -28.89 17.52
C LYS A 346 16.38 -30.04 18.49
N ASP A 347 15.10 -30.36 18.69
CA ASP A 347 14.68 -31.53 19.45
C ASP A 347 15.04 -32.80 18.66
N VAL A 348 15.99 -33.59 19.18
CA VAL A 348 16.43 -34.86 18.59
C VAL A 348 16.19 -35.98 19.61
N GLY A 349 15.75 -37.14 19.15
CA GLY A 349 15.33 -38.26 20.00
C GLY A 349 16.47 -39.07 20.66
N SER A 350 17.74 -38.87 20.27
CA SER A 350 18.89 -39.52 20.94
C SER A 350 20.21 -38.78 20.63
N ALA A 351 21.10 -38.66 21.63
CA ALA A 351 22.43 -38.05 21.46
C ALA A 351 23.35 -38.85 20.52
N ARG A 352 23.07 -40.15 20.29
CA ARG A 352 23.86 -41.05 19.44
C ARG A 352 23.80 -40.70 17.94
N GLU A 353 22.78 -39.95 17.52
CA GLU A 353 22.64 -39.51 16.13
C GLU A 353 23.49 -38.26 15.83
N LEU A 354 23.97 -37.56 16.86
CA LEU A 354 24.63 -36.25 16.73
C LEU A 354 26.15 -36.30 16.90
N VAL A 355 26.67 -37.24 17.68
CA VAL A 355 28.11 -37.39 17.99
C VAL A 355 28.47 -38.86 18.19
N GLN A 356 29.68 -39.24 17.79
CA GLN A 356 30.25 -40.57 18.03
C GLN A 356 31.36 -40.52 19.08
N VAL A 357 31.62 -41.66 19.72
CA VAL A 357 32.74 -41.80 20.66
C VAL A 357 34.04 -41.56 19.90
N GLY A 358 34.84 -40.59 20.35
CA GLY A 358 36.07 -40.13 19.71
C GLY A 358 35.96 -38.81 18.95
N ASP A 359 34.78 -38.21 18.82
CA ASP A 359 34.63 -36.91 18.16
C ASP A 359 35.20 -35.76 18.99
N GLU A 360 35.92 -34.84 18.35
CA GLU A 360 36.34 -33.57 18.96
C GLU A 360 35.22 -32.52 18.85
N ILE A 361 34.76 -31.99 19.99
CA ILE A 361 33.71 -30.97 20.05
C ILE A 361 34.13 -29.76 20.88
N GLU A 362 33.68 -28.58 20.47
CA GLU A 362 33.90 -27.32 21.19
C GLU A 362 32.72 -27.05 22.14
N VAL A 363 33.04 -26.81 23.40
CA VAL A 363 32.06 -26.80 24.50
C VAL A 363 32.34 -25.64 25.46
N LEU A 364 31.27 -25.04 25.99
CA LEU A 364 31.36 -23.94 26.95
C LEU A 364 31.23 -24.45 28.38
N VAL A 365 32.13 -24.05 29.27
CA VAL A 365 32.09 -24.37 30.71
C VAL A 365 30.98 -23.57 31.42
N LEU A 366 29.92 -24.24 31.88
CA LEU A 366 28.80 -23.59 32.57
C LEU A 366 29.01 -23.49 34.09
N LYS A 367 29.37 -24.61 34.72
CA LYS A 367 29.50 -24.73 36.17
C LYS A 367 30.38 -25.92 36.53
N TRP A 368 31.03 -25.84 37.68
CA TRP A 368 31.66 -26.95 38.38
C TRP A 368 30.65 -27.52 39.37
N ASP A 369 30.55 -28.85 39.43
CA ASP A 369 29.84 -29.52 40.51
C ASP A 369 30.81 -29.97 41.60
N ASP A 370 30.31 -30.12 42.81
CA ASP A 370 31.11 -30.45 44.00
C ASP A 370 31.77 -31.84 43.90
N ASP A 371 31.30 -32.69 42.98
CA ASP A 371 31.80 -34.04 42.70
C ASP A 371 32.94 -34.08 41.65
N GLY A 372 33.41 -32.93 41.17
CA GLY A 372 34.54 -32.86 40.22
C GLY A 372 34.16 -33.02 38.74
N THR A 373 32.86 -33.03 38.42
CA THR A 373 32.33 -33.06 37.05
C THR A 373 32.05 -31.65 36.53
N ILE A 374 32.36 -31.40 35.25
CA ILE A 374 32.15 -30.09 34.62
C ILE A 374 30.87 -30.12 33.78
N LEU A 375 29.94 -29.19 34.01
CA LEU A 375 28.77 -29.05 33.16
C LEU A 375 29.12 -28.25 31.91
N LEU A 376 28.91 -28.86 30.74
CA LEU A 376 29.29 -28.31 29.45
C LEU A 376 28.05 -28.05 28.57
N SER A 377 28.14 -27.05 27.69
CA SER A 377 27.09 -26.76 26.69
C SER A 377 27.69 -26.56 25.30
N LYS A 378 27.26 -27.41 24.36
CA LYS A 378 27.57 -27.29 22.93
C LYS A 378 26.62 -26.31 22.25
N LYS A 379 25.33 -26.32 22.66
CA LYS A 379 24.26 -25.44 22.16
C LYS A 379 24.62 -23.96 22.19
N LYS A 380 25.30 -23.49 23.24
CA LYS A 380 25.72 -22.08 23.34
C LYS A 380 26.90 -21.73 22.42
N VAL A 381 27.76 -22.69 22.10
CA VAL A 381 28.89 -22.50 21.18
C VAL A 381 28.38 -22.45 19.75
N ASP A 382 27.52 -23.40 19.36
CA ASP A 382 26.90 -23.44 18.03
C ASP A 382 26.04 -22.20 17.78
N PHE A 383 25.24 -21.77 18.77
CA PHE A 383 24.47 -20.54 18.69
C PHE A 383 25.35 -19.29 18.48
N LYS A 384 26.54 -19.25 19.09
CA LYS A 384 27.48 -18.14 18.91
C LYS A 384 28.09 -18.14 17.50
N LYS A 385 28.49 -19.30 16.96
CA LYS A 385 29.01 -19.42 15.60
C LYS A 385 27.97 -19.02 14.56
N THR A 386 26.74 -19.52 14.69
CA THR A 386 25.63 -19.15 13.78
C THR A 386 25.32 -17.65 13.86
N LEU A 387 25.40 -17.04 15.04
CA LEU A 387 25.25 -15.58 15.17
C LEU A 387 26.36 -14.81 14.46
N ASP A 388 27.61 -15.25 14.61
CA ASP A 388 28.75 -14.59 13.99
C ASP A 388 28.69 -14.76 12.43
N GLU A 389 28.19 -15.90 11.92
CA GLU A 389 27.92 -16.10 10.49
C GLU A 389 26.79 -15.20 9.94
N LEU A 390 25.70 -15.05 10.69
CA LEU A 390 24.59 -14.16 10.32
C LEU A 390 25.01 -12.68 10.33
N GLU A 391 25.94 -12.29 11.21
CA GLU A 391 26.52 -10.95 11.25
C GLU A 391 27.37 -10.66 9.99
N ILE A 392 28.14 -11.64 9.51
CA ILE A 392 28.87 -11.55 8.24
C ILE A 392 27.87 -11.42 7.07
N ALA A 393 26.82 -12.27 7.05
CA ALA A 393 25.79 -12.23 6.01
C ALA A 393 25.03 -10.89 5.97
N PHE A 394 24.78 -10.26 7.12
CA PHE A 394 24.17 -8.93 7.22
C PHE A 394 25.07 -7.84 6.61
N ASN A 395 26.37 -7.85 6.96
CA ASN A 395 27.32 -6.86 6.45
C ASN A 395 27.56 -7.00 4.94
N GLU A 396 27.55 -8.23 4.42
CA GLU A 396 27.74 -8.52 3.00
C GLU A 396 26.44 -8.46 2.17
N LYS A 397 25.28 -8.23 2.81
CA LYS A 397 23.93 -8.31 2.20
C LYS A 397 23.68 -9.63 1.46
N ARG A 398 24.21 -10.73 2.00
CA ARG A 398 24.06 -12.06 1.40
C ARG A 398 22.72 -12.68 1.81
N PRO A 399 21.96 -13.29 0.88
CA PRO A 399 20.71 -13.98 1.22
C PRO A 399 21.01 -15.23 2.07
N VAL A 400 20.24 -15.40 3.15
CA VAL A 400 20.28 -16.53 4.07
C VAL A 400 19.07 -17.44 3.88
N GLN A 401 19.27 -18.75 3.96
CA GLN A 401 18.18 -19.71 3.83
C GLN A 401 17.53 -19.95 5.21
N GLY A 402 16.20 -19.90 5.26
CA GLY A 402 15.44 -20.17 6.48
C GLY A 402 14.11 -20.86 6.21
N THR A 403 13.53 -21.46 7.25
CA THR A 403 12.22 -22.13 7.19
C THR A 403 11.22 -21.39 8.05
N VAL A 404 10.04 -21.08 7.50
CA VAL A 404 8.97 -20.43 8.27
C VAL A 404 8.40 -21.42 9.28
N VAL A 405 8.40 -21.05 10.56
CA VAL A 405 7.96 -21.90 11.67
C VAL A 405 6.52 -21.60 12.06
N GLU A 406 6.17 -20.33 12.22
CA GLU A 406 4.87 -19.92 12.78
C GLU A 406 4.42 -18.55 12.25
N SER A 407 3.11 -18.31 12.22
CA SER A 407 2.51 -17.00 11.93
C SER A 407 2.13 -16.26 13.23
N VAL A 408 2.42 -14.96 13.30
CA VAL A 408 2.07 -14.10 14.43
C VAL A 408 1.30 -12.86 13.97
N LYS A 409 0.63 -12.16 14.90
CA LYS A 409 -0.14 -10.94 14.58
C LYS A 409 0.80 -9.81 14.08
N GLY A 410 1.00 -9.75 12.76
CA GLY A 410 1.82 -8.74 12.07
C GLY A 410 2.94 -9.29 11.18
N GLY A 411 3.17 -10.61 11.14
CA GLY A 411 4.25 -11.21 10.33
C GLY A 411 4.42 -12.72 10.52
N LEU A 412 5.54 -13.24 10.01
CA LEU A 412 5.94 -14.65 10.08
C LEU A 412 7.21 -14.78 10.92
N LEU A 413 7.35 -15.88 11.66
CA LEU A 413 8.60 -16.28 12.30
C LEU A 413 9.30 -17.30 11.41
N ALA A 414 10.56 -17.05 11.07
CA ALA A 414 11.38 -17.96 10.28
C ALA A 414 12.68 -18.30 11.00
N ASP A 415 13.04 -19.58 10.95
CA ASP A 415 14.28 -20.12 11.49
C ASP A 415 15.36 -20.11 10.40
N VAL A 416 16.36 -19.24 10.57
CA VAL A 416 17.58 -19.13 9.74
C VAL A 416 18.81 -19.64 10.49
N GLY A 417 18.62 -20.47 11.52
CA GLY A 417 19.61 -20.84 12.54
C GLY A 417 19.39 -20.09 13.87
N VAL A 418 18.68 -18.97 13.82
CA VAL A 418 18.02 -18.31 14.95
C VAL A 418 16.62 -17.89 14.51
N VAL A 419 15.70 -17.74 15.47
CA VAL A 419 14.32 -17.32 15.18
C VAL A 419 14.30 -15.84 14.80
N GLY A 420 14.01 -15.55 13.54
CA GLY A 420 13.85 -14.21 12.98
C GLY A 420 12.39 -13.85 12.71
N PHE A 421 12.07 -12.55 12.72
CA PHE A 421 10.76 -12.01 12.43
C PHE A 421 10.72 -11.41 11.01
N LEU A 422 9.76 -11.84 10.21
CA LEU A 422 9.49 -11.36 8.86
C LEU A 422 8.17 -10.57 8.87
N PRO A 423 8.19 -9.24 8.73
CA PRO A 423 6.97 -8.43 8.67
C PRO A 423 6.09 -8.81 7.48
N ALA A 424 4.76 -8.81 7.65
CA ALA A 424 3.82 -9.18 6.58
C ALA A 424 4.00 -8.36 5.28
N SER A 425 4.44 -7.10 5.39
CA SER A 425 4.72 -6.21 4.26
C SER A 425 6.00 -6.55 3.47
N HIS A 426 6.80 -7.50 3.96
CA HIS A 426 8.06 -7.92 3.35
C HIS A 426 8.03 -9.37 2.87
N VAL A 427 6.87 -10.03 2.91
CA VAL A 427 6.67 -11.41 2.42
C VAL A 427 6.45 -11.44 0.90
N ASP A 428 5.64 -10.51 0.38
CA ASP A 428 5.34 -10.35 -1.06
C ASP A 428 4.97 -8.88 -1.37
N ASP A 429 4.94 -8.52 -2.65
CA ASP A 429 4.62 -7.16 -3.16
C ASP A 429 3.10 -6.85 -3.15
N GLY A 430 2.28 -7.82 -2.73
CA GLY A 430 0.82 -7.72 -2.68
C GLY A 430 0.23 -8.00 -1.29
N TYR A 431 -1.07 -7.73 -1.14
CA TYR A 431 -1.80 -8.08 0.08
C TYR A 431 -1.99 -9.60 0.14
N VAL A 432 -1.16 -10.27 0.94
CA VAL A 432 -1.28 -11.71 1.17
C VAL A 432 -2.50 -11.95 2.05
N LYS A 433 -3.53 -12.61 1.49
CA LYS A 433 -4.80 -12.87 2.20
C LYS A 433 -4.64 -13.85 3.36
N ASN A 434 -3.74 -14.84 3.23
CA ASN A 434 -3.45 -15.85 4.24
C ASN A 434 -1.93 -16.00 4.44
N LEU A 435 -1.44 -15.65 5.62
CA LEU A 435 -0.03 -15.83 5.99
C LEU A 435 0.30 -17.31 6.31
N ASP A 436 -0.71 -18.14 6.56
CA ASP A 436 -0.54 -19.53 7.01
C ASP A 436 -0.06 -20.48 5.90
N ASP A 437 -0.23 -20.11 4.62
CA ASP A 437 0.20 -20.92 3.47
C ASP A 437 1.74 -21.04 3.38
N TYR A 438 2.45 -20.16 4.06
CA TYR A 438 3.91 -20.06 4.03
C TYR A 438 4.59 -20.86 5.14
N ILE A 439 3.82 -21.42 6.09
CA ILE A 439 4.37 -22.21 7.20
C ILE A 439 5.01 -23.50 6.68
N GLY A 440 6.24 -23.79 7.10
CA GLY A 440 7.01 -24.95 6.71
C GLY A 440 7.76 -24.83 5.38
N GLN A 441 7.62 -23.71 4.65
CA GLN A 441 8.37 -23.49 3.41
C GLN A 441 9.79 -22.97 3.70
N THR A 442 10.78 -23.55 3.03
CA THR A 442 12.17 -23.08 3.08
C THR A 442 12.41 -22.04 1.99
N MET A 443 12.83 -20.84 2.37
CA MET A 443 13.03 -19.69 1.47
C MET A 443 14.33 -18.96 1.77
N LEU A 444 14.74 -18.10 0.83
CA LEU A 444 15.86 -17.17 1.00
C LEU A 444 15.35 -15.83 1.53
N PHE A 445 16.07 -15.28 2.50
CA PHE A 445 15.76 -14.02 3.18
C PHE A 445 16.98 -13.13 3.25
N ASN A 446 16.80 -11.82 3.14
CA ASN A 446 17.81 -10.82 3.48
C ASN A 446 17.60 -10.36 4.93
N ILE A 447 18.67 -10.08 5.65
CA ILE A 447 18.59 -9.53 7.02
C ILE A 447 18.52 -8.01 6.92
N ILE A 448 17.46 -7.39 7.43
CA ILE A 448 17.29 -5.92 7.48
C ILE A 448 17.89 -5.35 8.76
N GLU A 449 17.68 -6.05 9.87
CA GLU A 449 18.06 -5.58 11.20
C GLU A 449 18.54 -6.77 12.03
N PHE A 450 19.67 -6.59 12.72
CA PHE A 450 20.26 -7.60 13.58
C PHE A 450 20.57 -6.98 14.95
N ASN A 451 19.85 -7.43 15.99
CA ASN A 451 20.04 -6.96 17.37
C ASN A 451 20.55 -8.10 18.27
N ARG A 452 21.78 -7.98 18.76
CA ARG A 452 22.44 -8.96 19.65
C ARG A 452 22.06 -8.72 21.11
N ASN A 453 20.92 -9.27 21.56
CA ASN A 453 20.47 -9.14 22.95
C ASN A 453 20.76 -10.41 23.78
N LYS A 454 21.55 -10.28 24.85
CA LYS A 454 22.06 -11.41 25.68
C LYS A 454 21.01 -12.15 26.52
N ARG A 455 19.81 -11.59 26.78
CA ARG A 455 18.84 -12.16 27.75
C ARG A 455 17.54 -12.75 27.16
N ARG A 456 17.15 -12.46 25.91
CA ARG A 456 15.84 -12.88 25.35
C ARG A 456 15.88 -13.46 23.92
N GLY A 457 17.06 -13.82 23.43
CA GLY A 457 17.25 -14.24 22.03
C GLY A 457 17.56 -13.05 21.12
N SER A 458 18.40 -13.29 20.12
CA SER A 458 18.77 -12.28 19.12
C SER A 458 17.56 -11.98 18.24
N GLN A 459 17.19 -10.71 18.10
CA GLN A 459 16.11 -10.31 17.20
C GLN A 459 16.71 -10.05 15.82
N VAL A 460 16.37 -10.93 14.88
CA VAL A 460 16.74 -10.79 13.46
C VAL A 460 15.48 -10.42 12.69
N VAL A 461 15.49 -9.29 12.00
CA VAL A 461 14.37 -8.90 11.13
C VAL A 461 14.74 -9.26 9.70
N LEU A 462 13.89 -10.08 9.08
CA LEU A 462 14.09 -10.62 7.73
C LEU A 462 13.26 -9.84 6.71
N SER A 463 13.73 -9.78 5.47
CA SER A 463 13.03 -9.27 4.29
C SER A 463 13.09 -10.26 3.15
N ARG A 464 11.99 -10.38 2.42
CA ARG A 464 11.97 -11.06 1.12
C ARG A 464 11.74 -10.11 -0.06
N ARG A 465 11.50 -8.82 0.22
CA ARG A 465 11.05 -7.85 -0.79
C ARG A 465 12.04 -7.64 -1.94
N GLU A 466 13.33 -7.53 -1.64
CA GLU A 466 14.37 -7.28 -2.65
C GLU A 466 14.55 -8.48 -3.60
N LEU A 467 14.57 -9.70 -3.06
CA LEU A 467 14.74 -10.93 -3.83
C LEU A 467 13.52 -11.23 -4.72
N VAL A 468 12.30 -11.02 -4.20
CA VAL A 468 11.06 -11.16 -5.00
C VAL A 468 11.03 -10.15 -6.14
N LEU A 469 11.54 -8.93 -5.91
CA LEU A 469 11.61 -7.90 -6.94
C LEU A 469 12.64 -8.25 -8.02
N GLU A 470 13.80 -8.80 -7.64
CA GLU A 470 14.82 -9.27 -8.60
C GLU A 470 14.33 -10.45 -9.44
N GLU A 471 13.67 -11.43 -8.83
CA GLU A 471 13.15 -12.59 -9.56
C GLU A 471 12.01 -12.18 -10.52
N LYS A 472 11.12 -11.28 -10.08
CA LYS A 472 10.13 -10.64 -10.97
C LYS A 472 10.79 -9.81 -12.06
N ASN A 473 11.86 -9.07 -11.77
CA ASN A 473 12.56 -8.27 -12.77
C ASN A 473 13.28 -9.14 -13.81
N ARG A 474 13.83 -10.30 -13.40
CA ARG A 474 14.39 -11.29 -14.34
C ARG A 474 13.31 -11.86 -15.25
N GLN A 475 12.17 -12.26 -14.68
CA GLN A 475 11.01 -12.71 -15.44
C GLN A 475 10.45 -11.63 -16.37
N LYS A 476 10.40 -10.37 -15.92
CA LYS A 476 10.01 -9.21 -16.75
C LYS A 476 10.98 -9.00 -17.90
N ALA A 477 12.29 -9.05 -17.64
CA ALA A 477 13.30 -8.87 -18.69
C ALA A 477 13.23 -9.98 -19.74
N GLU A 478 13.06 -11.24 -19.32
CA GLU A 478 12.82 -12.37 -20.22
C GLU A 478 11.52 -12.24 -21.00
N PHE A 479 10.46 -11.74 -20.35
CA PHE A 479 9.17 -11.48 -20.99
C PHE A 479 9.29 -10.42 -22.09
N TRP A 480 9.96 -9.29 -21.81
CA TRP A 480 10.16 -8.20 -22.78
C TRP A 480 11.10 -8.57 -23.93
N GLN A 481 12.04 -9.50 -23.72
CA GLN A 481 12.87 -10.04 -24.80
C GLN A 481 12.09 -10.97 -25.73
N ASN A 482 11.13 -11.73 -25.19
CA ASN A 482 10.38 -12.75 -25.92
C ASN A 482 9.02 -12.27 -26.45
N ILE A 483 8.67 -10.99 -26.25
CA ILE A 483 7.42 -10.41 -26.73
C ILE A 483 7.65 -9.55 -27.96
N ALA A 484 6.91 -9.86 -29.04
CA ALA A 484 6.90 -9.12 -30.29
C ALA A 484 5.48 -8.70 -30.65
N GLU A 485 5.33 -7.54 -31.28
CA GLU A 485 4.06 -7.08 -31.80
C GLU A 485 3.56 -8.07 -32.86
N GLY A 486 2.30 -8.48 -32.73
CA GLY A 486 1.68 -9.46 -33.63
C GLY A 486 1.74 -10.93 -33.21
N GLN A 487 2.28 -11.22 -32.03
CA GLN A 487 2.19 -12.57 -31.46
C GLN A 487 0.81 -12.81 -30.80
N THR A 488 0.32 -14.04 -30.93
CA THR A 488 -0.84 -14.54 -30.16
C THR A 488 -0.35 -15.26 -28.91
N ARG A 489 -0.95 -14.98 -27.76
CA ARG A 489 -0.65 -15.68 -26.49
C ARG A 489 -1.94 -15.99 -25.74
N THR A 490 -1.89 -17.06 -24.96
CA THR A 490 -2.88 -17.33 -23.92
C THR A 490 -2.58 -16.46 -22.70
N GLY A 491 -3.62 -15.96 -22.07
CA GLY A 491 -3.51 -15.20 -20.83
C GLY A 491 -4.74 -15.36 -19.96
N ILE A 492 -4.57 -15.15 -18.65
CA ILE A 492 -5.62 -15.33 -17.64
C ILE A 492 -6.21 -13.98 -17.27
N VAL A 493 -7.53 -13.84 -17.31
CA VAL A 493 -8.21 -12.61 -16.90
C VAL A 493 -8.05 -12.40 -15.40
N LYS A 494 -7.29 -11.38 -14.99
CA LYS A 494 -7.09 -11.06 -13.57
C LYS A 494 -8.21 -10.21 -12.99
N ARG A 495 -8.63 -9.18 -13.73
CA ARG A 495 -9.67 -8.24 -13.30
C ARG A 495 -10.39 -7.64 -14.50
N ILE A 496 -11.67 -7.37 -14.33
CA ILE A 496 -12.51 -6.73 -15.35
C ILE A 496 -12.92 -5.35 -14.85
N VAL A 497 -12.85 -4.34 -15.72
CA VAL A 497 -13.26 -2.95 -15.45
C VAL A 497 -14.22 -2.48 -16.55
N ASP A 498 -14.97 -1.41 -16.32
CA ASP A 498 -16.02 -0.97 -17.26
C ASP A 498 -15.51 -0.66 -18.68
N TYR A 499 -14.24 -0.27 -18.81
CA TYR A 499 -13.61 0.09 -20.09
C TYR A 499 -12.70 -1.00 -20.67
N GLY A 500 -12.55 -2.17 -20.01
CA GLY A 500 -11.71 -3.26 -20.52
C GLY A 500 -11.44 -4.39 -19.52
N ALA A 501 -10.56 -5.31 -19.90
CA ALA A 501 -10.11 -6.40 -19.04
C ALA A 501 -8.59 -6.42 -18.95
N PHE A 502 -8.06 -6.69 -17.76
CA PHE A 502 -6.63 -6.89 -17.54
C PHE A 502 -6.33 -8.39 -17.57
N ILE A 503 -5.40 -8.76 -18.44
CA ILE A 503 -5.06 -10.14 -18.73
C ILE A 503 -3.60 -10.36 -18.41
N ASP A 504 -3.32 -11.38 -17.59
CA ASP A 504 -1.96 -11.79 -17.26
C ASP A 504 -1.43 -12.73 -18.35
N LEU A 505 -0.32 -12.34 -18.99
CA LEU A 505 0.31 -13.07 -20.09
C LEU A 505 1.49 -13.94 -19.62
N GLY A 506 1.57 -14.23 -18.31
CA GLY A 506 2.66 -15.01 -17.72
C GLY A 506 3.87 -14.15 -17.38
N GLY A 507 3.64 -13.02 -16.70
CA GLY A 507 4.73 -12.15 -16.20
C GLY A 507 4.45 -10.65 -16.34
N TYR A 508 3.49 -10.27 -17.18
CA TYR A 508 3.06 -8.88 -17.36
C TYR A 508 1.56 -8.76 -17.64
N GLU A 509 0.95 -7.67 -17.17
CA GLU A 509 -0.49 -7.39 -17.35
C GLU A 509 -0.72 -6.58 -18.64
N GLY A 510 -1.49 -7.15 -19.57
CA GLY A 510 -1.96 -6.46 -20.77
C GLY A 510 -3.39 -5.94 -20.60
N LEU A 511 -3.70 -4.84 -21.28
CA LEU A 511 -5.05 -4.27 -21.29
C LEU A 511 -5.77 -4.64 -22.59
N LEU A 512 -6.92 -5.28 -22.45
CA LEU A 512 -7.86 -5.54 -23.53
C LEU A 512 -9.01 -4.53 -23.44
N HIS A 513 -9.07 -3.60 -24.40
CA HIS A 513 -10.12 -2.58 -24.41
C HIS A 513 -11.47 -3.17 -24.83
N VAL A 514 -12.58 -2.60 -24.35
CA VAL A 514 -13.94 -3.10 -24.70
C VAL A 514 -14.21 -3.15 -26.21
N SER A 515 -13.62 -2.21 -26.95
CA SER A 515 -13.74 -2.12 -28.42
C SER A 515 -12.95 -3.20 -29.18
N GLU A 516 -12.06 -3.92 -28.49
CA GLU A 516 -11.18 -4.95 -29.04
C GLU A 516 -11.57 -6.37 -28.59
N LEU A 517 -12.67 -6.51 -27.85
CA LEU A 517 -13.23 -7.79 -27.39
C LEU A 517 -13.92 -8.58 -28.51
N ASP A 518 -14.73 -7.90 -29.32
CA ASP A 518 -15.60 -8.51 -30.33
C ASP A 518 -15.88 -7.52 -31.48
N HIS A 519 -16.36 -8.02 -32.62
CA HIS A 519 -16.87 -7.21 -33.73
C HIS A 519 -18.23 -6.57 -33.43
N ARG A 520 -18.99 -7.14 -32.48
CA ARG A 520 -20.27 -6.59 -32.02
C ARG A 520 -20.04 -5.50 -30.96
N ARG A 521 -20.98 -4.57 -30.83
CA ARG A 521 -20.92 -3.53 -29.78
C ARG A 521 -21.21 -4.18 -28.42
N VAL A 522 -20.18 -4.36 -27.63
CA VAL A 522 -20.27 -4.90 -26.26
C VAL A 522 -20.45 -3.73 -25.29
N GLU A 523 -21.53 -3.74 -24.50
CA GLU A 523 -21.78 -2.70 -23.50
C GLU A 523 -21.02 -2.98 -22.19
N HIS A 524 -20.92 -4.25 -21.78
CA HIS A 524 -20.16 -4.65 -20.60
C HIS A 524 -19.18 -5.81 -20.87
N PRO A 525 -17.88 -5.65 -20.59
CA PRO A 525 -16.87 -6.69 -20.79
C PRO A 525 -17.09 -7.94 -19.92
N ALA A 526 -17.84 -7.81 -18.82
CA ALA A 526 -18.20 -8.90 -17.91
C ALA A 526 -19.19 -9.92 -18.50
N ASP A 527 -19.91 -9.55 -19.57
CA ASP A 527 -20.85 -10.47 -20.24
C ASP A 527 -20.13 -11.55 -21.07
N ILE A 528 -18.87 -11.28 -21.44
CA ILE A 528 -18.07 -12.13 -22.34
C ILE A 528 -16.85 -12.72 -21.63
N LEU A 529 -16.35 -12.06 -20.59
CA LEU A 529 -15.18 -12.49 -19.84
C LEU A 529 -15.54 -12.76 -18.38
N SER A 530 -14.96 -13.83 -17.83
CA SER A 530 -15.04 -14.15 -16.40
C SER A 530 -13.64 -14.03 -15.79
N GLU A 531 -13.55 -13.50 -14.57
CA GLU A 531 -12.29 -13.44 -13.83
C GLU A 531 -11.75 -14.86 -13.59
N GLY A 532 -10.46 -15.06 -13.88
CA GLY A 532 -9.79 -16.35 -13.82
C GLY A 532 -9.88 -17.21 -15.08
N ASN A 533 -10.61 -16.79 -16.12
CA ASN A 533 -10.69 -17.54 -17.37
C ASN A 533 -9.43 -17.36 -18.24
N GLU A 534 -9.02 -18.42 -18.92
CA GLU A 534 -7.93 -18.41 -19.90
C GLU A 534 -8.48 -18.03 -21.28
N ILE A 535 -7.87 -17.00 -21.89
CA ILE A 535 -8.28 -16.48 -23.19
C ILE A 535 -7.08 -16.25 -24.10
N GLU A 536 -7.27 -16.51 -25.39
CA GLU A 536 -6.28 -16.18 -26.42
C GLU A 536 -6.43 -14.72 -26.85
N VAL A 537 -5.29 -14.02 -26.86
CA VAL A 537 -5.20 -12.60 -27.18
C VAL A 537 -4.04 -12.30 -28.10
N TYR A 538 -4.26 -11.35 -29.00
CA TYR A 538 -3.30 -10.85 -29.96
C TYR A 538 -2.67 -9.55 -29.47
N ILE A 539 -1.34 -9.43 -29.54
CA ILE A 539 -0.63 -8.22 -29.13
C ILE A 539 -0.70 -7.17 -30.24
N LEU A 540 -1.45 -6.09 -30.00
CA LEU A 540 -1.59 -4.97 -30.95
C LEU A 540 -0.41 -4.02 -30.94
N GLY A 541 0.16 -3.74 -29.77
CA GLY A 541 1.22 -2.77 -29.60
C GLY A 541 1.88 -2.87 -28.24
N LEU A 542 3.18 -2.61 -28.21
CA LEU A 542 4.03 -2.67 -27.04
C LEU A 542 4.60 -1.27 -26.77
N ASP A 543 4.09 -0.61 -25.73
CA ASP A 543 4.68 0.65 -25.25
C ASP A 543 5.73 0.30 -24.19
N ARG A 544 7.01 0.32 -24.59
CA ARG A 544 8.16 0.00 -23.73
C ARG A 544 8.49 1.11 -22.72
N ASP A 545 8.12 2.36 -23.01
CA ASP A 545 8.41 3.51 -22.13
C ASP A 545 7.41 3.59 -20.98
N LYS A 546 6.14 3.23 -21.24
CA LYS A 546 5.08 3.21 -20.21
C LYS A 546 4.79 1.82 -19.66
N GLU A 547 5.54 0.81 -20.10
CA GLU A 547 5.35 -0.60 -19.80
C GLU A 547 3.87 -1.01 -19.99
N ARG A 548 3.29 -0.81 -21.18
CA ARG A 548 1.89 -1.16 -21.46
C ARG A 548 1.79 -2.06 -22.69
N VAL A 549 1.07 -3.17 -22.54
CA VAL A 549 0.76 -4.10 -23.64
C VAL A 549 -0.71 -3.94 -24.00
N SER A 550 -0.98 -3.53 -25.24
CA SER A 550 -2.36 -3.45 -25.76
C SER A 550 -2.73 -4.75 -26.42
N LEU A 551 -3.85 -5.34 -26.00
CA LEU A 551 -4.32 -6.64 -26.45
C LEU A 551 -5.60 -6.49 -27.28
N SER A 552 -5.80 -7.41 -28.22
CA SER A 552 -7.04 -7.55 -28.99
C SER A 552 -7.43 -9.00 -29.15
N ARG A 553 -8.72 -9.28 -28.98
CA ARG A 553 -9.33 -10.57 -29.30
C ARG A 553 -10.00 -10.54 -30.68
N LYS A 554 -10.39 -9.35 -31.14
CA LYS A 554 -11.04 -9.11 -32.44
C LYS A 554 -10.24 -9.63 -33.64
N LYS A 555 -8.91 -9.51 -33.64
CA LYS A 555 -8.06 -9.99 -34.75
C LYS A 555 -8.03 -11.52 -34.91
N LEU A 556 -8.40 -12.28 -33.88
CA LEU A 556 -8.47 -13.73 -33.92
C LEU A 556 -9.83 -14.24 -34.44
N LEU A 557 -10.85 -13.38 -34.42
CA LEU A 557 -12.18 -13.70 -34.93
C LEU A 557 -12.20 -13.46 -36.45
N LYS A 558 -12.58 -14.47 -37.23
CA LYS A 558 -12.78 -14.34 -38.68
C LYS A 558 -13.78 -13.22 -38.95
N SER A 559 -13.48 -12.34 -39.90
CA SER A 559 -14.38 -11.22 -40.20
C SER A 559 -15.71 -11.77 -40.73
N PRO A 560 -16.88 -11.22 -40.34
CA PRO A 560 -18.18 -11.62 -40.91
C PRO A 560 -18.22 -11.62 -42.44
N TRP A 561 -17.40 -10.78 -43.08
CA TRP A 561 -17.17 -10.73 -44.52
C TRP A 561 -16.47 -11.97 -45.10
N GLU A 562 -15.51 -12.57 -44.39
CA GLU A 562 -14.84 -13.79 -44.83
C GLU A 562 -15.80 -14.98 -44.79
N LEU A 563 -16.65 -15.06 -43.76
CA LEU A 563 -17.72 -16.05 -43.68
C LEU A 563 -18.80 -15.82 -44.75
N ALA A 564 -19.14 -14.56 -45.06
CA ALA A 564 -20.09 -14.22 -46.11
C ALA A 564 -19.54 -14.54 -47.52
N LEU A 565 -18.25 -14.34 -47.77
CA LEU A 565 -17.58 -14.72 -49.02
C LEU A 565 -17.52 -16.25 -49.21
N GLU A 566 -17.45 -17.03 -48.13
CA GLU A 566 -17.54 -18.51 -48.17
C GLU A 566 -18.98 -19.00 -48.36
N LYS A 567 -19.98 -18.25 -47.88
CA LYS A 567 -21.40 -18.64 -47.85
C LYS A 567 -22.20 -18.20 -49.08
N TYR A 568 -21.87 -17.05 -49.67
CA TYR A 568 -22.66 -16.43 -50.73
C TYR A 568 -21.89 -16.32 -52.05
N HIS A 569 -22.52 -16.80 -53.13
CA HIS A 569 -21.98 -16.73 -54.48
C HIS A 569 -22.78 -15.74 -55.35
N GLN A 570 -22.14 -15.23 -56.40
CA GLN A 570 -22.80 -14.39 -57.39
C GLN A 570 -23.93 -15.18 -58.06
N GLY A 571 -25.16 -14.67 -58.01
CA GLY A 571 -26.36 -15.33 -58.51
C GLY A 571 -27.26 -15.95 -57.44
N ASP A 572 -26.83 -16.04 -56.18
CA ASP A 572 -27.66 -16.59 -55.11
C ASP A 572 -28.82 -15.64 -54.77
N ILE A 573 -30.01 -16.22 -54.54
CA ILE A 573 -31.19 -15.51 -54.03
C ILE A 573 -31.27 -15.73 -52.52
N VAL A 574 -31.23 -14.64 -51.78
CA VAL A 574 -31.16 -14.64 -50.31
C VAL A 574 -32.22 -13.71 -49.72
N GLU A 575 -32.72 -14.04 -48.54
CA GLU A 575 -33.63 -13.19 -47.79
C GLU A 575 -32.81 -12.17 -46.97
N GLY A 576 -33.13 -10.88 -47.09
CA GLY A 576 -32.45 -9.82 -46.35
C GLY A 576 -33.43 -8.80 -45.78
N THR A 577 -33.01 -8.09 -44.73
CA THR A 577 -33.84 -7.08 -44.05
C THR A 577 -33.36 -5.67 -44.41
N VAL A 578 -34.25 -4.77 -44.83
CA VAL A 578 -33.88 -3.39 -45.17
C VAL A 578 -33.52 -2.62 -43.90
N VAL A 579 -32.26 -2.24 -43.70
CA VAL A 579 -31.83 -1.49 -42.51
C VAL A 579 -31.98 0.02 -42.71
N ARG A 580 -31.65 0.52 -43.90
CA ARG A 580 -31.72 1.95 -44.22
C ARG A 580 -32.01 2.19 -45.69
N ILE A 581 -32.67 3.30 -46.00
CA ILE A 581 -32.98 3.73 -47.36
C ILE A 581 -32.25 5.04 -47.63
N ALA A 582 -31.62 5.14 -48.80
CA ALA A 582 -30.96 6.34 -49.28
C ALA A 582 -31.59 6.77 -50.62
N PRO A 583 -31.42 8.04 -51.04
CA PRO A 583 -32.02 8.53 -52.30
C PRO A 583 -31.57 7.76 -53.56
N PHE A 584 -30.43 7.07 -53.50
CA PHE A 584 -29.86 6.30 -54.60
C PHE A 584 -30.01 4.77 -54.45
N GLY A 585 -30.64 4.28 -53.39
CA GLY A 585 -30.84 2.84 -53.18
C GLY A 585 -31.27 2.45 -51.78
N ALA A 586 -31.55 1.16 -51.58
CA ALA A 586 -31.88 0.56 -50.28
C ALA A 586 -30.72 -0.31 -49.80
N PHE A 587 -30.38 -0.22 -48.51
CA PHE A 587 -29.38 -1.09 -47.88
C PHE A 587 -30.10 -2.23 -47.16
N VAL A 588 -29.73 -3.44 -47.53
CA VAL A 588 -30.33 -4.69 -47.06
C VAL A 588 -29.27 -5.48 -46.31
N GLU A 589 -29.50 -5.76 -45.04
CA GLU A 589 -28.65 -6.63 -44.22
C GLU A 589 -29.00 -8.09 -44.54
N LEU A 590 -27.98 -8.86 -44.95
CA LEU A 590 -28.10 -10.27 -45.31
C LEU A 590 -27.75 -11.18 -44.12
N ASP A 591 -26.73 -10.79 -43.37
CA ASP A 591 -26.26 -11.45 -42.15
C ASP A 591 -25.74 -10.35 -41.19
N PRO A 592 -25.67 -10.60 -39.86
CA PRO A 592 -25.30 -9.58 -38.89
C PRO A 592 -23.95 -8.92 -39.19
N GLY A 593 -23.98 -7.66 -39.65
CA GLY A 593 -22.79 -6.88 -40.03
C GLY A 593 -22.34 -6.98 -41.50
N VAL A 594 -23.15 -7.56 -42.39
CA VAL A 594 -22.93 -7.60 -43.84
C VAL A 594 -24.10 -6.93 -44.57
N ASP A 595 -23.82 -5.74 -45.10
CA ASP A 595 -24.80 -4.92 -45.83
C ASP A 595 -24.63 -5.07 -47.35
N GLY A 596 -25.73 -5.31 -48.04
CA GLY A 596 -25.82 -5.19 -49.49
C GLY A 596 -26.60 -3.95 -49.94
N LEU A 597 -26.29 -3.45 -51.13
CA LEU A 597 -26.92 -2.27 -51.71
C LEU A 597 -27.77 -2.65 -52.92
N VAL A 598 -29.05 -2.31 -52.88
CA VAL A 598 -29.97 -2.37 -54.01
C VAL A 598 -30.07 -0.98 -54.63
N HIS A 599 -29.58 -0.80 -55.86
CA HIS A 599 -29.70 0.48 -56.57
C HIS A 599 -31.18 0.77 -56.93
N ILE A 600 -31.56 2.05 -57.04
CA ILE A 600 -32.95 2.45 -57.40
C ILE A 600 -33.50 1.76 -58.66
N SER A 601 -32.61 1.46 -59.61
CA SER A 601 -32.96 0.81 -60.88
C SER A 601 -33.17 -0.70 -60.78
N GLN A 602 -32.84 -1.31 -59.63
CA GLN A 602 -32.90 -2.74 -59.36
C GLN A 602 -33.97 -3.09 -58.30
N LEU A 603 -34.72 -2.09 -57.84
CA LEU A 603 -35.80 -2.22 -56.84
C LEU A 603 -37.13 -2.72 -57.45
N ALA A 604 -37.43 -2.38 -58.72
CA ALA A 604 -38.65 -2.79 -59.40
C ALA A 604 -38.49 -2.78 -60.94
N ASP A 605 -39.41 -3.43 -61.66
CA ASP A 605 -39.43 -3.49 -63.14
C ASP A 605 -39.87 -2.18 -63.82
N TYR A 606 -40.35 -1.20 -63.04
CA TYR A 606 -40.78 0.13 -63.49
C TYR A 606 -39.85 1.23 -62.96
N ARG A 607 -39.91 2.42 -63.57
CA ARG A 607 -39.08 3.56 -63.15
C ARG A 607 -39.59 4.10 -61.80
N VAL A 608 -38.76 3.95 -60.77
CA VAL A 608 -39.02 4.42 -59.41
C VAL A 608 -38.34 5.78 -59.21
N GLU A 609 -39.09 6.81 -58.78
CA GLU A 609 -38.53 8.13 -58.47
C GLU A 609 -37.96 8.21 -57.05
N LYS A 610 -38.55 7.48 -56.09
CA LYS A 610 -38.08 7.39 -54.70
C LYS A 610 -38.10 5.94 -54.20
N PRO A 611 -36.99 5.40 -53.67
CA PRO A 611 -36.93 4.04 -53.12
C PRO A 611 -37.93 3.75 -51.98
N GLU A 612 -38.29 4.79 -51.23
CA GLU A 612 -39.25 4.74 -50.10
C GLU A 612 -40.68 4.35 -50.54
N ASP A 613 -41.01 4.52 -51.82
CA ASP A 613 -42.33 4.16 -52.35
C ASP A 613 -42.46 2.64 -52.57
N VAL A 614 -41.35 1.90 -52.58
CA VAL A 614 -41.30 0.47 -52.92
C VAL A 614 -40.94 -0.41 -51.72
N VAL A 615 -40.03 0.05 -50.85
CA VAL A 615 -39.59 -0.71 -49.67
C VAL A 615 -39.56 0.20 -48.44
N LYS A 616 -39.90 -0.34 -47.27
CA LYS A 616 -39.76 0.37 -45.98
C LYS A 616 -38.59 -0.19 -45.18
N ALA A 617 -38.00 0.64 -44.33
CA ALA A 617 -37.00 0.20 -43.37
C ALA A 617 -37.63 -0.83 -42.40
N GLY A 618 -37.00 -2.00 -42.29
CA GLY A 618 -37.48 -3.15 -41.51
C GLY A 618 -38.16 -4.24 -42.35
N ASP A 619 -38.43 -4.02 -43.64
CA ASP A 619 -39.05 -5.02 -44.49
C ASP A 619 -38.08 -6.15 -44.85
N ARG A 620 -38.59 -7.38 -44.92
CA ARG A 620 -37.85 -8.55 -45.42
C ARG A 620 -38.10 -8.69 -46.91
N VAL A 621 -37.03 -8.72 -47.69
CA VAL A 621 -37.06 -8.79 -49.14
C VAL A 621 -36.15 -9.89 -49.67
N MET A 622 -36.61 -10.60 -50.69
CA MET A 622 -35.79 -11.55 -51.44
C MET A 622 -34.95 -10.78 -52.45
N VAL A 623 -33.63 -10.96 -52.39
CA VAL A 623 -32.67 -10.23 -53.20
C VAL A 623 -31.68 -11.19 -53.83
N LYS A 624 -31.35 -10.97 -55.10
CA LYS A 624 -30.33 -11.72 -55.81
C LYS A 624 -29.00 -10.97 -55.77
N ILE A 625 -27.91 -11.70 -55.54
CA ILE A 625 -26.56 -11.13 -55.51
C ILE A 625 -26.04 -10.96 -56.95
N ILE A 626 -25.94 -9.71 -57.41
CA ILE A 626 -25.44 -9.37 -58.76
C ILE A 626 -23.93 -9.26 -58.77
N SER A 627 -23.33 -8.68 -57.74
CA SER A 627 -21.89 -8.47 -57.66
C SER A 627 -21.42 -8.50 -56.22
N ILE A 628 -20.22 -9.02 -55.98
CA ILE A 628 -19.57 -8.99 -54.67
C ILE A 628 -18.24 -8.26 -54.89
N ASP A 629 -18.07 -7.11 -54.23
CA ASP A 629 -16.82 -6.34 -54.23
C ASP A 629 -16.09 -6.55 -52.90
N PRO A 630 -15.07 -7.43 -52.84
CA PRO A 630 -14.40 -7.79 -51.59
C PRO A 630 -13.57 -6.63 -51.01
N ASN A 631 -13.08 -5.73 -51.87
CA ASN A 631 -12.21 -4.62 -51.48
C ASN A 631 -12.98 -3.48 -50.81
N GLU A 632 -14.18 -3.15 -51.32
CA GLU A 632 -15.03 -2.10 -50.74
C GLU A 632 -15.99 -2.62 -49.66
N LYS A 633 -16.01 -3.95 -49.43
CA LYS A 633 -16.98 -4.61 -48.54
C LYS A 633 -18.42 -4.21 -48.90
N ARG A 634 -18.78 -4.41 -50.17
CA ARG A 634 -20.12 -4.12 -50.71
C ARG A 634 -20.64 -5.29 -51.55
N ILE A 635 -21.91 -5.63 -51.38
CA ILE A 635 -22.62 -6.62 -52.20
C ILE A 635 -23.70 -5.89 -53.00
N GLY A 636 -23.65 -5.95 -54.33
CA GLY A 636 -24.69 -5.42 -55.21
C GLY A 636 -25.87 -6.39 -55.26
N LEU A 637 -27.06 -5.90 -54.93
CA LEU A 637 -28.28 -6.70 -54.82
C LEU A 637 -29.35 -6.24 -55.82
N SER A 638 -30.17 -7.17 -56.34
CA SER A 638 -31.36 -6.88 -57.15
C SER A 638 -32.60 -7.59 -56.63
N VAL A 639 -33.66 -6.82 -56.42
CA VAL A 639 -35.02 -7.35 -56.16
C VAL A 639 -35.69 -7.72 -57.49
N LYS A 640 -35.37 -6.99 -58.56
CA LYS A 640 -35.94 -7.17 -59.89
C LYS A 640 -35.58 -8.52 -60.52
N GLU A 641 -34.31 -8.92 -60.46
CA GLU A 641 -33.87 -10.20 -61.05
C GLU A 641 -34.37 -11.39 -60.24
N ALA A 642 -34.47 -11.27 -58.91
CA ALA A 642 -35.04 -12.31 -58.05
C ALA A 642 -36.51 -12.61 -58.43
N LYS A 643 -37.32 -11.57 -58.70
CA LYS A 643 -38.71 -11.74 -59.14
C LYS A 643 -38.83 -12.35 -60.53
N ASN A 644 -38.03 -11.90 -61.49
CA ASN A 644 -38.09 -12.42 -62.86
C ASN A 644 -37.70 -13.91 -62.96
N GLU A 645 -36.78 -14.41 -62.13
CA GLU A 645 -36.44 -15.84 -62.09
C GLU A 645 -37.50 -16.70 -61.38
N LEU A 646 -38.15 -16.18 -60.34
CA LEU A 646 -39.30 -16.83 -59.70
C LEU A 646 -40.48 -16.95 -60.68
N ASP A 647 -40.77 -15.88 -61.42
CA ASP A 647 -41.84 -15.87 -62.42
C ASP A 647 -41.51 -16.79 -63.62
N GLN A 648 -40.24 -16.88 -64.05
CA GLN A 648 -39.82 -17.83 -65.09
C GLN A 648 -39.92 -19.29 -64.64
N ALA A 649 -39.54 -19.60 -63.39
CA ALA A 649 -39.65 -20.94 -62.83
C ALA A 649 -41.12 -21.39 -62.73
N ASP A 650 -42.04 -20.50 -62.34
CA ASP A 650 -43.48 -20.79 -62.30
C ASP A 650 -44.07 -20.99 -63.71
N VAL A 651 -43.60 -20.24 -64.72
CA VAL A 651 -44.01 -20.40 -66.12
C VAL A 651 -43.50 -21.70 -66.73
N ASP A 652 -42.25 -22.09 -66.46
CA ASP A 652 -41.67 -23.34 -66.92
C ASP A 652 -42.38 -24.55 -66.28
N GLN A 653 -42.73 -24.47 -64.99
CA GLN A 653 -43.49 -25.50 -64.29
C GLN A 653 -44.95 -25.61 -64.81
N TYR A 654 -45.52 -24.51 -65.29
CA TYR A 654 -46.83 -24.48 -65.96
C TYR A 654 -46.79 -25.04 -67.40
N LEU A 655 -45.67 -24.89 -68.11
CA LEU A 655 -45.46 -25.45 -69.44
C LEU A 655 -45.20 -26.97 -69.40
N GLU A 656 -44.48 -27.48 -68.40
CA GLU A 656 -44.29 -28.94 -68.20
C GLU A 656 -45.57 -29.68 -67.76
N SER A 657 -46.56 -28.96 -67.22
CA SER A 657 -47.84 -29.55 -66.77
C SER A 657 -48.95 -29.52 -67.84
N GLN A 658 -48.66 -29.04 -69.06
CA GLN A 658 -49.57 -29.21 -70.19
C GLN A 658 -49.36 -30.57 -70.89
N PRO A 659 -50.40 -31.42 -71.03
CA PRO A 659 -50.29 -32.63 -71.82
C PRO A 659 -50.07 -32.28 -73.30
N ALA A 660 -49.15 -32.97 -73.95
CA ALA A 660 -49.03 -32.96 -75.40
C ALA A 660 -50.35 -33.50 -76.01
N ASP A 661 -51.12 -32.63 -76.67
CA ASP A 661 -52.17 -33.08 -77.59
C ASP A 661 -51.49 -33.78 -78.77
N ASP A 662 -51.45 -35.12 -78.72
CA ASP A 662 -51.28 -35.98 -79.90
C ASP A 662 -52.59 -35.99 -80.69
N ILE A 663 -52.44 -35.90 -82.02
CA ILE A 663 -53.47 -36.18 -83.04
C ILE A 663 -53.98 -37.62 -82.91
#